data_AF-A0A6A7AFK9-F1
#
_entry.id   AF-A0A6A7AFK9-F1
#
_cell.length_a   1.000
_cell.length_b   1.000
_cell.length_c   1.000
_cell.angle_alpha   90.00
_cell.angle_beta   90.00
_cell.angle_gamma   90.00
#
_symmetry.space_group_name_H-M   'P 1'
#
loop_
_entity.id
_entity.type
_entity.pdbx_description
1 polymer ?
#
loop_
_entity_poly.entity_id
_entity_poly.type
_entity_poly.pdbx_seq_one_letter_code
_entity_poly.pdbx_strand_id
1 'polypeptide(L)'
;MATSVERAPGVPKAIPLDNISFRAQWAARSIREGQGRVQQEAGVIPTQSADKYHLLPISNTRTTSGPTTNVSGFEVSIIGAGAAGLFTAMIFDHLNEKFPGLNVKYTILEAEEKRFGGRLFTYKFPQKSNQPKIGPHDYYDVGAMRFPEVTTMERTFALFDTLKMERVKDPKQQKPQPGDLIPYFFSGPNQPALYNGVQVVQKDKKPKMSAKTFQVPDLPVRVQDIAASDLIDDQIQNLKYKYENEGAKEFWRALRKTVDPYTVRQYFTTQIPEPLDYKTLEFCETLNFGNRWYDQAASEMVLESLDFNATAPWWCVEGGAAEISNRMMAQIEHQDAVNFGKVVTAISYKKDDQGSMKVDVAIDGKSSLTLYDAVFNSAPLGAMQHMHLEGLNLNWGVKSAIRSLGYGASCKVGIRFKSLWWMTELGITQGGQGKTDLPIRCCVYPSYNVNDPQDGPGVLLVSYTWSQEAERIGALIDKNSPANEDELRKLLFHDLARLHSKTGDDQQYQHLYDLIESSYLDHYAYDWYKNPRTVGAFAYFGPGQFSNWYCDLTQSDGKYVIIGEAASAHHAWVVGALESAVRGVYQFLWKNSGKSEAAAAATSAYNDDKIAAPFGPIPAEYDRSEDIQLPSDANLDTTKTLSSPIGELARMQVLLESIRLKQGGDTINPSKITEEQIKPILDALVGA
;
A
#
# COMPACT_ATOMS: atom_id res chain seq x y z
N MET A 1 -9.69 60.43 44.80
CA MET A 1 -8.63 60.42 45.82
C MET A 1 -7.62 59.37 45.34
N ALA A 2 -6.42 59.66 44.81
CA ALA A 2 -5.31 60.46 45.37
C ALA A 2 -4.90 59.90 46.75
N THR A 3 -3.68 59.43 47.09
CA THR A 3 -2.26 59.62 46.62
C THR A 3 -1.39 58.39 47.03
N SER A 4 -0.15 58.08 46.61
CA SER A 4 0.79 58.50 45.51
C SER A 4 2.14 57.71 45.59
N VAL A 5 2.96 57.67 44.50
CA VAL A 5 4.44 57.98 44.40
C VAL A 5 5.40 57.39 45.50
N GLU A 6 6.55 56.71 45.28
CA GLU A 6 7.46 56.50 44.13
C GLU A 6 8.55 55.41 44.40
N ARG A 7 9.34 55.05 43.36
CA ARG A 7 10.80 54.69 43.33
C ARG A 7 11.22 53.30 42.80
N ALA A 8 12.08 53.36 41.77
CA ALA A 8 13.10 52.37 41.40
C ALA A 8 14.48 52.85 41.98
N PRO A 9 15.65 52.17 41.80
CA PRO A 9 15.92 50.94 41.03
C PRO A 9 16.85 49.89 41.70
N GLY A 10 16.99 48.69 41.07
CA GLY A 10 18.28 47.98 41.00
C GLY A 10 18.44 46.61 41.68
N VAL A 11 18.73 45.59 40.84
CA VAL A 11 19.41 44.29 41.13
C VAL A 11 18.53 43.16 41.75
N PRO A 12 18.67 41.87 41.33
CA PRO A 12 17.53 40.94 41.28
C PRO A 12 17.60 39.73 42.24
N LYS A 13 16.49 39.00 42.35
CA LYS A 13 16.46 37.55 42.66
C LYS A 13 15.17 36.86 42.18
N ALA A 14 15.30 36.04 41.14
CA ALA A 14 14.58 34.78 40.94
C ALA A 14 15.68 33.68 40.90
N ILE A 15 15.47 32.37 41.09
CA ILE A 15 14.36 31.46 40.75
C ILE A 15 14.33 30.32 41.83
N PRO A 16 13.19 29.70 42.18
CA PRO A 16 12.85 28.33 41.74
C PRO A 16 11.44 28.29 41.12
N LEU A 17 11.27 27.97 39.84
CA LEU A 17 11.13 26.62 39.27
C LEU A 17 9.91 25.86 39.81
N ASP A 18 8.77 26.04 39.12
CA ASP A 18 7.85 24.95 38.77
C ASP A 18 7.00 25.34 37.54
N ASN A 19 6.78 24.36 36.65
CA ASN A 19 5.86 24.34 35.50
C ASN A 19 6.04 25.33 34.31
N ILE A 20 6.52 24.75 33.20
CA ILE A 20 6.31 25.12 31.78
C ILE A 20 6.74 26.55 31.36
N SER A 21 7.88 26.65 30.66
CA SER A 21 8.44 27.97 30.30
C SER A 21 7.69 28.68 29.16
N PHE A 22 7.46 29.97 29.38
CA PHE A 22 6.91 30.96 28.44
C PHE A 22 7.62 30.99 27.06
N ARG A 23 8.88 30.50 26.97
CA ARG A 23 9.66 30.45 25.73
C ARG A 23 9.11 29.48 24.68
N ALA A 24 8.51 28.36 25.07
CA ALA A 24 7.92 27.42 24.11
C ALA A 24 6.68 28.02 23.42
N GLN A 25 5.85 28.73 24.19
CA GLN A 25 4.71 29.49 23.67
C GLN A 25 5.16 30.69 22.83
N TRP A 26 6.26 31.36 23.23
CA TRP A 26 6.84 32.46 22.44
C TRP A 26 7.39 31.98 21.10
N ALA A 27 8.16 30.88 21.06
CA ALA A 27 8.70 30.32 19.81
C ALA A 27 7.58 29.92 18.81
N ALA A 28 6.56 29.18 19.28
CA ALA A 28 5.41 28.78 18.46
C ALA A 28 4.50 29.95 18.03
N ARG A 29 4.69 31.13 18.63
CA ARG A 29 4.03 32.40 18.26
C ARG A 29 4.88 33.21 17.28
N SER A 30 6.18 33.36 17.52
CA SER A 30 7.12 34.01 16.60
C SER A 30 7.20 33.32 15.24
N ILE A 31 7.07 31.99 15.19
CA ILE A 31 6.97 31.23 13.92
C ILE A 31 5.70 31.60 13.15
N ARG A 32 4.55 31.70 13.83
CA ARG A 32 3.26 32.10 13.21
C ARG A 32 3.22 33.58 12.79
N GLU A 33 3.76 34.46 13.63
CA GLU A 33 3.82 35.91 13.34
C GLU A 33 4.88 36.23 12.26
N GLY A 34 5.91 35.39 12.10
CA GLY A 34 6.85 35.44 10.97
C GLY A 34 6.23 35.01 9.64
N GLN A 35 5.45 33.92 9.62
CA GLN A 35 4.73 33.45 8.43
C GLN A 35 3.76 34.50 7.86
N GLY A 36 3.08 35.26 8.74
CA GLY A 36 2.15 36.33 8.33
C GLY A 36 2.80 37.53 7.62
N ARG A 37 4.07 37.85 7.92
CA ARG A 37 4.78 38.98 7.27
C ARG A 37 5.31 38.64 5.89
N VAL A 38 5.91 37.46 5.73
CA VAL A 38 6.44 36.99 4.43
C VAL A 38 5.32 36.87 3.37
N GLN A 39 4.09 36.54 3.79
CA GLN A 39 2.93 36.49 2.89
C GLN A 39 2.38 37.87 2.49
N GLN A 40 2.65 38.95 3.25
CA GLN A 40 2.27 40.32 2.86
C GLN A 40 3.32 41.00 1.97
N GLU A 41 4.60 40.71 2.15
CA GLU A 41 5.69 41.33 1.37
C GLU A 41 5.87 40.71 -0.03
N ALA A 42 5.22 39.57 -0.31
CA ALA A 42 5.32 38.86 -1.61
C ALA A 42 4.39 39.40 -2.73
N GLY A 43 3.46 40.32 -2.43
CA GLY A 43 2.85 41.21 -3.43
C GLY A 43 2.10 40.60 -4.62
N VAL A 44 1.66 39.33 -4.58
CA VAL A 44 0.95 38.67 -5.70
C VAL A 44 -0.42 38.14 -5.24
N ILE A 45 -1.47 38.91 -5.54
CA ILE A 45 -2.84 38.41 -5.65
C ILE A 45 -3.38 38.81 -7.03
N PRO A 46 -3.60 37.85 -7.94
CA PRO A 46 -4.54 38.00 -9.04
C PRO A 46 -5.92 37.52 -8.57
N THR A 47 -6.87 38.45 -8.57
CA THR A 47 -8.31 38.14 -8.47
C THR A 47 -8.77 37.27 -9.64
N GLN A 48 -9.67 36.32 -9.36
CA GLN A 48 -10.62 35.66 -10.27
C GLN A 48 -10.37 35.74 -11.78
N SER A 49 -10.06 34.59 -12.39
CA SER A 49 -10.76 34.18 -13.61
C SER A 49 -10.87 32.66 -13.67
N ALA A 50 -12.10 32.15 -13.71
CA ALA A 50 -12.35 30.87 -14.35
C ALA A 50 -12.06 31.00 -15.86
N ASP A 51 -11.95 29.86 -16.54
CA ASP A 51 -11.73 29.72 -17.98
C ASP A 51 -10.40 30.26 -18.53
N LYS A 52 -9.42 29.34 -18.67
CA LYS A 52 -8.74 29.04 -19.95
C LYS A 52 -7.75 27.88 -19.85
N TYR A 53 -8.22 26.69 -20.20
CA TYR A 53 -7.33 25.62 -20.67
C TYR A 53 -6.84 25.97 -22.08
N HIS A 54 -5.63 26.50 -22.19
CA HIS A 54 -4.92 26.59 -23.46
C HIS A 54 -3.80 25.56 -23.49
N LEU A 55 -4.13 24.38 -24.01
CA LEU A 55 -3.15 23.41 -24.51
C LEU A 55 -2.31 24.11 -25.59
N LEU A 56 -1.05 24.40 -25.30
CA LEU A 56 -0.07 24.77 -26.32
C LEU A 56 0.50 23.48 -26.94
N PRO A 57 0.50 23.33 -28.28
CA PRO A 57 1.11 22.16 -28.90
C PRO A 57 2.63 22.24 -28.76
N ILE A 58 3.24 21.27 -28.07
CA ILE A 58 4.70 21.16 -27.98
C ILE A 58 5.23 20.67 -29.33
N SER A 59 5.75 21.61 -30.13
CA SER A 59 6.48 21.28 -31.34
C SER A 59 7.92 20.89 -31.01
N ASN A 60 8.28 19.61 -31.21
CA ASN A 60 9.64 19.13 -31.49
C ASN A 60 10.82 19.90 -30.86
N THR A 61 11.01 19.81 -29.55
CA THR A 61 12.31 20.15 -28.94
C THR A 61 13.32 19.04 -29.24
N ARG A 62 14.09 19.22 -30.32
CA ARG A 62 15.28 18.42 -30.62
C ARG A 62 16.24 18.42 -29.43
N THR A 63 16.83 17.28 -29.16
CA THR A 63 17.95 17.10 -28.25
C THR A 63 19.12 18.02 -28.63
N THR A 64 19.46 18.97 -27.77
CA THR A 64 20.76 19.65 -27.84
C THR A 64 21.79 18.77 -27.16
N SER A 65 22.58 18.06 -27.95
CA SER A 65 23.69 17.24 -27.47
C SER A 65 24.77 18.12 -26.84
N GLY A 66 24.82 18.15 -25.50
CA GLY A 66 26.04 18.48 -24.78
C GLY A 66 27.13 17.42 -25.02
N PRO A 67 28.40 17.68 -24.66
CA PRO A 67 29.46 16.71 -24.82
C PRO A 67 29.14 15.43 -24.05
N THR A 68 29.07 14.31 -24.77
CA THR A 68 28.73 12.99 -24.24
C THR A 68 29.88 12.41 -23.44
N THR A 69 29.93 12.68 -22.13
CA THR A 69 30.67 11.82 -21.20
C THR A 69 29.88 10.54 -21.02
N ASN A 70 30.30 9.46 -21.69
CA ASN A 70 29.68 8.13 -21.56
C ASN A 70 29.94 7.61 -20.14
N VAL A 71 28.91 7.61 -19.30
CA VAL A 71 29.02 7.24 -17.89
C VAL A 71 29.13 5.72 -17.78
N SER A 72 30.13 5.23 -17.03
CA SER A 72 30.51 3.82 -16.98
C SER A 72 29.62 2.91 -16.12
N GLY A 73 28.50 3.44 -15.60
CA GLY A 73 27.56 2.75 -14.72
C GLY A 73 26.76 3.73 -13.87
N PHE A 74 25.88 3.22 -13.02
CA PHE A 74 25.04 4.04 -12.14
C PHE A 74 24.95 3.40 -10.76
N GLU A 75 24.96 4.22 -9.70
CA GLU A 75 24.72 3.75 -8.33
C GLU A 75 23.33 4.17 -7.86
N VAL A 76 22.47 3.21 -7.50
CA VAL A 76 21.04 3.42 -7.25
C VAL A 76 20.66 2.95 -5.85
N SER A 77 19.78 3.69 -5.16
CA SER A 77 19.13 3.18 -3.94
C SER A 77 17.72 2.72 -4.24
N ILE A 78 17.31 1.61 -3.64
CA ILE A 78 15.93 1.13 -3.60
C ILE A 78 15.49 1.20 -2.13
N ILE A 79 14.42 1.93 -1.83
CA ILE A 79 13.90 2.07 -0.46
C ILE A 79 12.73 1.10 -0.29
N GLY A 80 12.86 0.17 0.66
CA GLY A 80 11.95 -0.95 0.90
C GLY A 80 12.30 -2.20 0.08
N ALA A 81 12.37 -3.35 0.76
CA ALA A 81 12.50 -4.68 0.16
C ALA A 81 11.11 -5.35 0.01
N GLY A 82 10.10 -4.56 -0.33
CA GLY A 82 8.77 -5.05 -0.72
C GLY A 82 8.76 -5.62 -2.14
N ALA A 83 7.60 -6.07 -2.63
CA ALA A 83 7.45 -6.64 -3.97
C ALA A 83 8.02 -5.73 -5.08
N ALA A 84 7.68 -4.43 -5.07
CA ALA A 84 8.21 -3.47 -6.04
C ALA A 84 9.74 -3.32 -5.95
N GLY A 85 10.31 -3.16 -4.76
CA GLY A 85 11.75 -2.97 -4.57
C GLY A 85 12.59 -4.19 -4.95
N LEU A 86 12.17 -5.39 -4.54
CA LEU A 86 12.82 -6.65 -4.95
C LEU A 86 12.72 -6.85 -6.47
N PHE A 87 11.57 -6.54 -7.06
CA PHE A 87 11.39 -6.67 -8.51
C PHE A 87 12.19 -5.63 -9.31
N THR A 88 12.35 -4.40 -8.81
CA THR A 88 13.27 -3.39 -9.40
C THR A 88 14.71 -3.90 -9.44
N ALA A 89 15.20 -4.59 -8.41
CA ALA A 89 16.52 -5.22 -8.44
C ALA A 89 16.62 -6.31 -9.51
N MET A 90 15.62 -7.21 -9.60
CA MET A 90 15.58 -8.23 -10.66
C MET A 90 15.54 -7.63 -12.08
N ILE A 91 14.83 -6.51 -12.28
CA ILE A 91 14.85 -5.78 -13.57
C ILE A 91 16.27 -5.27 -13.87
N PHE A 92 16.99 -4.70 -12.89
CA PHE A 92 18.36 -4.23 -13.11
C PHE A 92 19.34 -5.36 -13.41
N ASP A 93 19.25 -6.49 -12.73
CA ASP A 93 20.06 -7.68 -13.04
C ASP A 93 19.83 -8.12 -14.50
N HIS A 94 18.56 -8.28 -14.90
CA HIS A 94 18.19 -8.66 -16.27
C HIS A 94 18.70 -7.66 -17.34
N LEU A 95 18.62 -6.36 -17.05
CA LEU A 95 19.07 -5.32 -17.98
C LEU A 95 20.59 -5.22 -18.04
N ASN A 96 21.31 -5.46 -16.94
CA ASN A 96 22.77 -5.51 -16.92
C ASN A 96 23.30 -6.68 -17.76
N GLU A 97 22.66 -7.86 -17.67
CA GLU A 97 22.96 -9.02 -18.53
C GLU A 97 22.69 -8.69 -20.01
N LYS A 98 21.53 -8.11 -20.31
CA LYS A 98 21.04 -7.88 -21.68
C LYS A 98 21.71 -6.70 -22.39
N PHE A 99 22.19 -5.69 -21.65
CA PHE A 99 22.82 -4.49 -22.17
C PHE A 99 24.19 -4.25 -21.52
N PRO A 100 25.25 -4.97 -21.97
CA PRO A 100 26.60 -4.79 -21.47
C PRO A 100 27.04 -3.33 -21.51
N GLY A 101 27.56 -2.82 -20.39
CA GLY A 101 27.91 -1.42 -20.19
C GLY A 101 26.82 -0.56 -19.54
N LEU A 102 25.62 -1.10 -19.26
CA LEU A 102 24.62 -0.41 -18.45
C LEU A 102 25.07 -0.27 -16.98
N ASN A 103 25.57 -1.38 -16.40
CA ASN A 103 26.29 -1.42 -15.11
C ASN A 103 25.59 -0.62 -13.98
N VAL A 104 24.29 -0.89 -13.78
CA VAL A 104 23.53 -0.36 -12.64
C VAL A 104 23.83 -1.22 -11.41
N LYS A 105 24.39 -0.61 -10.38
CA LYS A 105 24.54 -1.20 -9.04
C LYS A 105 23.45 -0.65 -8.13
N TYR A 106 22.83 -1.50 -7.32
CA TYR A 106 21.79 -1.07 -6.38
C TYR A 106 22.15 -1.37 -4.92
N THR A 107 21.56 -0.61 -4.01
CA THR A 107 21.47 -0.91 -2.57
C THR A 107 20.01 -0.91 -2.17
N ILE A 108 19.53 -1.95 -1.49
CA ILE A 108 18.15 -1.99 -0.97
C ILE A 108 18.17 -1.65 0.53
N LEU A 109 17.41 -0.64 0.93
CA LEU A 109 17.31 -0.17 2.32
C LEU A 109 15.96 -0.61 2.89
N GLU A 110 15.95 -1.64 3.74
CA GLU A 110 14.74 -2.15 4.39
C GLU A 110 14.65 -1.65 5.83
N ALA A 111 13.48 -1.12 6.20
CA ALA A 111 13.22 -0.49 7.49
C ALA A 111 12.90 -1.50 8.61
N GLU A 112 12.46 -2.71 8.24
CA GLU A 112 12.31 -3.86 9.13
C GLU A 112 13.68 -4.47 9.50
N GLU A 113 13.84 -4.96 10.73
CA GLU A 113 15.12 -5.47 11.24
C GLU A 113 15.55 -6.83 10.64
N LYS A 114 14.58 -7.64 10.19
CA LYS A 114 14.82 -9.05 9.77
C LYS A 114 13.86 -9.56 8.69
N ARG A 115 12.94 -8.74 8.19
CA ARG A 115 11.82 -9.17 7.33
C ARG A 115 11.84 -8.36 6.04
N PHE A 116 11.64 -9.04 4.92
CA PHE A 116 11.42 -8.43 3.60
C PHE A 116 10.05 -8.86 3.05
N GLY A 117 9.74 -8.53 1.80
CA GLY A 117 8.45 -8.81 1.15
C GLY A 117 7.36 -7.77 1.45
N GLY A 118 7.46 -7.03 2.56
CA GLY A 118 6.56 -5.93 2.91
C GLY A 118 5.12 -6.39 3.13
N ARG A 119 4.27 -6.24 2.10
CA ARG A 119 2.87 -6.70 2.08
C ARG A 119 2.69 -8.11 1.51
N LEU A 120 3.76 -8.75 1.02
CA LEU A 120 3.85 -10.20 0.88
C LEU A 120 4.21 -10.80 2.25
N PHE A 121 3.22 -10.93 3.13
CA PHE A 121 3.42 -11.38 4.50
C PHE A 121 2.54 -12.59 4.84
N THR A 122 3.20 -13.73 5.00
CA THR A 122 2.65 -14.97 5.58
C THR A 122 3.04 -15.04 7.04
N TYR A 123 2.06 -15.17 7.94
CA TYR A 123 2.32 -15.48 9.34
C TYR A 123 2.30 -16.99 9.54
N LYS A 124 3.47 -17.58 9.78
CA LYS A 124 3.62 -18.99 10.17
C LYS A 124 3.59 -19.06 11.70
N PHE A 125 2.65 -19.81 12.28
CA PHE A 125 2.47 -19.82 13.72
C PHE A 125 3.67 -20.50 14.43
N PRO A 126 4.14 -19.95 15.57
CA PRO A 126 5.21 -20.58 16.31
C PRO A 126 4.75 -21.88 16.96
N GLN A 127 5.54 -22.95 16.81
CA GLN A 127 5.29 -24.21 17.52
C GLN A 127 5.51 -24.03 19.02
N LYS A 128 4.43 -24.10 19.81
CA LYS A 128 4.50 -24.17 21.28
C LYS A 128 4.56 -25.64 21.72
N SER A 129 5.31 -25.93 22.78
CA SER A 129 5.55 -27.31 23.26
C SER A 129 4.31 -28.00 23.84
N ASN A 130 3.29 -27.23 24.20
CA ASN A 130 2.00 -27.67 24.74
C ASN A 130 0.85 -27.66 23.72
N GLN A 131 1.13 -27.39 22.44
CA GLN A 131 0.15 -27.37 21.36
C GLN A 131 0.43 -28.50 20.36
N PRO A 132 -0.60 -29.09 19.74
CA PRO A 132 -0.40 -30.10 18.70
C PRO A 132 0.30 -29.46 17.50
N LYS A 133 1.17 -30.21 16.83
CA LYS A 133 1.86 -29.74 15.63
C LYS A 133 0.89 -29.78 14.44
N ILE A 134 0.61 -28.62 13.86
CA ILE A 134 -0.03 -28.52 12.54
C ILE A 134 1.00 -28.94 11.48
N GLY A 135 0.52 -29.45 10.34
CA GLY A 135 1.35 -29.87 9.20
C GLY A 135 2.04 -28.69 8.48
N PRO A 136 2.30 -28.80 7.16
CA PRO A 136 2.90 -27.69 6.41
C PRO A 136 2.03 -26.41 6.40
N HIS A 137 0.72 -26.55 6.64
CA HIS A 137 -0.27 -25.47 6.57
C HIS A 137 -0.50 -24.70 7.89
N ASP A 138 0.50 -24.62 8.76
CA ASP A 138 0.45 -23.88 10.03
C ASP A 138 0.63 -22.37 9.86
N TYR A 139 -0.14 -21.77 8.93
CA TYR A 139 0.01 -20.37 8.55
C TYR A 139 -1.29 -19.74 8.05
N TYR A 140 -1.29 -18.41 7.93
CA TYR A 140 -2.18 -17.71 7.02
C TYR A 140 -1.47 -16.49 6.39
N ASP A 141 -2.00 -16.02 5.27
CA ASP A 141 -1.48 -14.81 4.61
C ASP A 141 -2.16 -13.55 5.17
N VAL A 142 -1.35 -12.73 5.84
CA VAL A 142 -1.72 -11.42 6.40
C VAL A 142 -1.99 -10.42 5.28
N GLY A 143 -1.22 -10.50 4.19
CA GLY A 143 -1.30 -9.60 3.04
C GLY A 143 -1.94 -10.24 1.81
N ALA A 144 -1.26 -10.20 0.66
CA ALA A 144 -1.71 -10.90 -0.55
C ALA A 144 -1.86 -12.40 -0.29
N MET A 145 -2.88 -13.05 -0.86
CA MET A 145 -3.20 -14.46 -0.55
C MET A 145 -3.82 -15.25 -1.73
N ARG A 146 -4.16 -14.57 -2.83
CA ARG A 146 -4.91 -15.13 -3.96
C ARG A 146 -4.61 -14.34 -5.23
N PHE A 147 -4.61 -15.02 -6.37
CA PHE A 147 -4.15 -14.50 -7.66
C PHE A 147 -5.09 -15.00 -8.77
N PRO A 148 -5.90 -14.14 -9.40
CA PRO A 148 -6.74 -14.53 -10.54
C PRO A 148 -5.91 -14.59 -11.82
N GLU A 149 -6.01 -15.68 -12.58
CA GLU A 149 -5.32 -15.83 -13.85
C GLU A 149 -6.13 -15.13 -14.97
N VAL A 150 -5.98 -13.80 -15.02
CA VAL A 150 -6.63 -12.87 -15.94
C VAL A 150 -5.59 -11.97 -16.64
N THR A 151 -5.97 -11.33 -17.75
CA THR A 151 -5.08 -10.48 -18.56
C THR A 151 -4.40 -9.36 -17.75
N THR A 152 -5.13 -8.69 -16.84
CA THR A 152 -4.54 -7.63 -16.00
C THR A 152 -3.49 -8.14 -15.01
N MET A 153 -3.45 -9.45 -14.74
CA MET A 153 -2.49 -10.09 -13.83
C MET A 153 -1.34 -10.79 -14.57
N GLU A 154 -1.27 -10.73 -15.90
CA GLU A 154 -0.34 -11.52 -16.72
C GLU A 154 1.13 -11.34 -16.28
N ARG A 155 1.56 -10.11 -15.94
CA ARG A 155 2.92 -9.88 -15.41
C ARG A 155 3.20 -10.60 -14.09
N THR A 156 2.20 -10.78 -13.23
CA THR A 156 2.34 -11.55 -11.98
C THR A 156 2.53 -13.03 -12.28
N PHE A 157 1.83 -13.59 -13.26
CA PHE A 157 2.02 -14.99 -13.66
C PHE A 157 3.34 -15.21 -14.43
N ALA A 158 3.76 -14.26 -15.27
CA ALA A 158 5.10 -14.28 -15.87
C ALA A 158 6.22 -14.18 -14.82
N LEU A 159 5.99 -13.46 -13.71
CA LEU A 159 6.88 -13.48 -12.54
C LEU A 159 6.87 -14.88 -11.89
N PHE A 160 5.71 -15.48 -11.65
CA PHE A 160 5.63 -16.85 -11.11
C PHE A 160 6.38 -17.88 -11.97
N ASP A 161 6.27 -17.79 -13.29
CA ASP A 161 7.01 -18.64 -14.23
C ASP A 161 8.53 -18.40 -14.13
N THR A 162 8.96 -17.13 -14.02
CA THR A 162 10.37 -16.74 -13.78
C THR A 162 10.89 -17.27 -12.44
N LEU A 163 10.06 -17.21 -11.40
CA LEU A 163 10.32 -17.74 -10.05
C LEU A 163 10.17 -19.27 -9.94
N LYS A 164 9.87 -19.96 -11.05
CA LYS A 164 9.68 -21.42 -11.15
C LYS A 164 8.61 -21.95 -10.18
N MET A 165 7.51 -21.21 -10.03
CA MET A 165 6.38 -21.56 -9.16
C MET A 165 5.39 -22.41 -9.96
N GLU A 166 5.39 -23.73 -9.76
CA GLU A 166 4.65 -24.65 -10.63
C GLU A 166 3.12 -24.62 -10.36
N ARG A 167 2.30 -24.77 -11.40
CA ARG A 167 0.83 -24.82 -11.30
C ARG A 167 0.35 -26.26 -11.01
N VAL A 168 0.13 -26.57 -9.74
CA VAL A 168 -0.31 -27.89 -9.25
C VAL A 168 -1.84 -27.96 -9.16
N LYS A 169 -2.50 -28.36 -10.26
CA LYS A 169 -3.97 -28.35 -10.40
C LYS A 169 -4.73 -29.29 -9.46
N ASP A 170 -4.14 -30.44 -9.12
CA ASP A 170 -4.73 -31.39 -8.16
C ASP A 170 -3.65 -31.86 -7.17
N PRO A 171 -3.62 -31.28 -5.95
CA PRO A 171 -2.70 -31.68 -4.89
C PRO A 171 -2.76 -33.16 -4.47
N LYS A 172 -3.81 -33.90 -4.86
CA LYS A 172 -3.90 -35.36 -4.63
C LYS A 172 -3.13 -36.19 -5.66
N GLN A 173 -2.92 -35.66 -6.86
CA GLN A 173 -2.19 -36.33 -7.95
C GLN A 173 -0.71 -35.95 -7.95
N GLN A 174 -0.40 -34.68 -7.66
CA GLN A 174 0.96 -34.17 -7.52
C GLN A 174 1.05 -33.43 -6.19
N LYS A 175 1.96 -33.85 -5.30
CA LYS A 175 2.16 -33.16 -4.02
C LYS A 175 2.87 -31.80 -4.27
N PRO A 176 2.24 -30.66 -3.97
CA PRO A 176 2.85 -29.35 -4.18
C PRO A 176 4.03 -29.15 -3.22
N GLN A 177 4.96 -28.28 -3.61
CA GLN A 177 6.07 -27.79 -2.79
C GLN A 177 5.81 -26.35 -2.33
N PRO A 178 6.44 -25.88 -1.25
CA PRO A 178 6.38 -24.48 -0.86
C PRO A 178 6.78 -23.53 -2.00
N GLY A 179 5.91 -22.58 -2.29
CA GLY A 179 6.01 -21.65 -3.42
C GLY A 179 5.37 -22.15 -4.72
N ASP A 180 4.75 -23.32 -4.77
CA ASP A 180 3.94 -23.73 -5.93
C ASP A 180 2.55 -23.06 -5.89
N LEU A 181 1.93 -22.93 -7.07
CA LEU A 181 0.58 -22.40 -7.23
C LEU A 181 -0.43 -23.54 -7.16
N ILE A 182 -1.34 -23.49 -6.20
CA ILE A 182 -2.45 -24.42 -6.04
C ILE A 182 -3.80 -23.70 -6.22
N PRO A 183 -4.90 -24.41 -6.56
CA PRO A 183 -6.21 -23.78 -6.72
C PRO A 183 -6.64 -23.02 -5.45
N TYR A 184 -7.07 -21.77 -5.64
CA TYR A 184 -7.81 -21.02 -4.63
C TYR A 184 -9.30 -21.15 -4.93
N PHE A 185 -10.04 -21.85 -4.07
CA PHE A 185 -11.48 -22.00 -4.22
C PHE A 185 -12.16 -20.71 -3.76
N PHE A 186 -12.70 -19.93 -4.69
CA PHE A 186 -13.45 -18.72 -4.33
C PHE A 186 -14.82 -19.07 -3.71
N SER A 187 -15.42 -20.18 -4.18
CA SER A 187 -16.70 -20.71 -3.71
C SER A 187 -16.68 -22.25 -3.71
N GLY A 188 -17.58 -22.86 -2.94
CA GLY A 188 -17.62 -24.29 -2.61
C GLY A 188 -18.92 -24.66 -1.89
N PRO A 189 -19.12 -25.93 -1.51
CA PRO A 189 -20.35 -26.39 -0.87
C PRO A 189 -20.43 -25.93 0.59
N ASN A 190 -21.67 -25.82 1.08
CA ASN A 190 -22.06 -25.51 2.46
C ASN A 190 -21.60 -24.14 3.01
N GLN A 191 -21.22 -23.21 2.12
CA GLN A 191 -20.83 -21.85 2.51
C GLN A 191 -22.02 -21.03 3.04
N PRO A 192 -21.93 -20.46 4.25
CA PRO A 192 -22.98 -19.64 4.82
C PRO A 192 -22.91 -18.18 4.34
N ALA A 193 -24.07 -17.57 4.17
CA ALA A 193 -24.22 -16.12 4.14
C ALA A 193 -25.27 -15.72 5.19
N LEU A 194 -24.93 -14.77 6.07
CA LEU A 194 -25.80 -14.28 7.14
C LEU A 194 -25.92 -12.77 7.05
N TYR A 195 -27.10 -12.29 6.65
CA TYR A 195 -27.40 -10.86 6.58
C TYR A 195 -28.80 -10.60 7.14
N ASN A 196 -29.00 -9.47 7.83
CA ASN A 196 -30.27 -9.09 8.45
C ASN A 196 -30.82 -10.18 9.39
N GLY A 197 -29.92 -10.92 10.06
CA GLY A 197 -30.26 -12.07 10.90
C GLY A 197 -30.74 -13.33 10.15
N VAL A 198 -30.85 -13.29 8.81
CA VAL A 198 -31.27 -14.40 7.96
C VAL A 198 -30.05 -15.14 7.41
N GLN A 199 -29.87 -16.40 7.83
CA GLN A 199 -28.85 -17.29 7.29
C GLN A 199 -29.36 -18.03 6.04
N VAL A 200 -28.56 -18.05 4.99
CA VAL A 200 -28.67 -18.98 3.87
C VAL A 200 -27.38 -19.76 3.69
N VAL A 201 -27.48 -20.99 3.20
CA VAL A 201 -26.32 -21.88 2.99
C VAL A 201 -26.29 -22.33 1.53
N GLN A 202 -25.14 -22.18 0.88
CA GLN A 202 -24.91 -22.67 -0.48
C GLN A 202 -24.90 -24.19 -0.51
N LYS A 203 -25.94 -24.80 -1.08
CA LYS A 203 -26.00 -26.24 -1.37
C LYS A 203 -25.61 -26.46 -2.84
N ASP A 204 -26.38 -27.26 -3.59
CA ASP A 204 -26.10 -27.57 -5.00
C ASP A 204 -26.18 -26.35 -5.94
N LYS A 205 -26.79 -25.25 -5.49
CA LYS A 205 -26.88 -23.98 -6.21
C LYS A 205 -26.49 -22.83 -5.29
N LYS A 206 -25.71 -21.88 -5.83
CA LYS A 206 -25.39 -20.61 -5.17
C LYS A 206 -26.69 -19.83 -4.87
N PRO A 207 -26.92 -19.36 -3.63
CA PRO A 207 -28.10 -18.56 -3.32
C PRO A 207 -28.06 -17.23 -4.07
N LYS A 208 -29.23 -16.72 -4.46
CA LYS A 208 -29.32 -15.38 -5.06
C LYS A 208 -29.16 -14.35 -3.95
N MET A 209 -28.10 -13.54 -4.04
CA MET A 209 -27.73 -12.54 -3.03
C MET A 209 -28.60 -11.28 -3.19
N SER A 210 -29.91 -11.40 -2.93
CA SER A 210 -30.94 -10.38 -3.13
C SER A 210 -31.64 -9.98 -1.83
N ALA A 211 -32.31 -8.82 -1.85
CA ALA A 211 -33.03 -8.28 -0.68
C ALA A 211 -34.11 -9.25 -0.17
N LYS A 212 -34.84 -9.88 -1.09
CA LYS A 212 -35.85 -10.91 -0.81
C LYS A 212 -35.27 -12.15 -0.11
N THR A 213 -34.06 -12.57 -0.47
CA THR A 213 -33.37 -13.71 0.16
C THR A 213 -33.08 -13.43 1.64
N PHE A 214 -32.65 -12.20 1.95
CA PHE A 214 -32.31 -11.77 3.32
C PHE A 214 -33.45 -10.99 4.02
N GLN A 215 -34.66 -11.03 3.45
CA GLN A 215 -35.86 -10.39 4.01
C GLN A 215 -35.69 -8.90 4.32
N VAL A 216 -34.92 -8.17 3.50
CA VAL A 216 -34.61 -6.75 3.71
C VAL A 216 -35.83 -5.89 3.36
N PRO A 217 -36.41 -5.16 4.34
CA PRO A 217 -37.61 -4.35 4.12
C PRO A 217 -37.27 -3.04 3.39
N ASP A 218 -38.32 -2.30 3.00
CA ASP A 218 -38.25 -0.92 2.50
C ASP A 218 -37.39 -0.65 1.25
N LEU A 219 -37.02 -1.69 0.49
CA LEU A 219 -36.37 -1.54 -0.82
C LEU A 219 -37.39 -1.61 -1.98
N PRO A 220 -37.19 -0.86 -3.08
CA PRO A 220 -38.11 -0.83 -4.22
C PRO A 220 -38.41 -2.23 -4.80
N VAL A 221 -39.67 -2.46 -5.20
CA VAL A 221 -40.11 -3.75 -5.76
C VAL A 221 -39.26 -4.19 -6.96
N ARG A 222 -38.78 -3.25 -7.79
CA ARG A 222 -37.92 -3.54 -8.95
C ARG A 222 -36.56 -4.16 -8.60
N VAL A 223 -36.03 -3.93 -7.40
CA VAL A 223 -34.71 -4.46 -6.98
C VAL A 223 -34.80 -5.66 -6.05
N GLN A 224 -35.97 -5.92 -5.43
CA GLN A 224 -36.15 -6.92 -4.37
C GLN A 224 -35.64 -8.33 -4.73
N ASP A 225 -35.83 -8.77 -5.98
CA ASP A 225 -35.42 -10.11 -6.45
C ASP A 225 -34.19 -10.09 -7.38
N ILE A 226 -33.47 -8.97 -7.49
CA ILE A 226 -32.21 -8.86 -8.26
C ILE A 226 -31.02 -9.07 -7.30
N ALA A 227 -29.92 -9.68 -7.75
CA ALA A 227 -28.76 -9.83 -6.88
C ALA A 227 -28.01 -8.49 -6.74
N ALA A 228 -27.40 -8.27 -5.58
CA ALA A 228 -26.65 -7.06 -5.27
C ALA A 228 -25.49 -6.79 -6.25
N SER A 229 -24.88 -7.83 -6.84
CA SER A 229 -23.87 -7.73 -7.91
C SER A 229 -24.46 -7.20 -9.21
N ASP A 230 -25.55 -7.81 -9.67
CA ASP A 230 -26.13 -7.58 -11.00
C ASP A 230 -26.61 -6.12 -11.14
N LEU A 231 -27.15 -5.53 -10.06
CA LEU A 231 -27.54 -4.12 -9.97
C LEU A 231 -26.38 -3.13 -10.22
N ILE A 232 -25.14 -3.59 -10.08
CA ILE A 232 -23.91 -2.79 -10.13
C ILE A 232 -23.14 -3.08 -11.41
N ASP A 233 -22.89 -4.37 -11.69
CA ASP A 233 -22.10 -4.83 -12.85
C ASP A 233 -22.72 -4.37 -14.19
N ASP A 234 -24.04 -4.44 -14.34
CA ASP A 234 -24.77 -4.01 -15.54
C ASP A 234 -24.51 -2.53 -15.88
N GLN A 235 -24.27 -1.67 -14.87
CA GLN A 235 -24.09 -0.23 -15.06
C GLN A 235 -22.65 0.16 -15.45
N ILE A 236 -21.68 -0.74 -15.28
CA ILE A 236 -20.27 -0.51 -15.62
C ILE A 236 -19.77 -1.33 -16.81
N GLN A 237 -20.57 -2.28 -17.31
CA GLN A 237 -20.20 -3.18 -18.40
C GLN A 237 -19.72 -2.46 -19.69
N ASN A 238 -20.20 -1.24 -19.97
CA ASN A 238 -19.72 -0.42 -21.09
C ASN A 238 -18.22 -0.05 -20.92
N LEU A 239 -17.78 0.32 -19.71
CA LEU A 239 -16.37 0.64 -19.46
C LEU A 239 -15.48 -0.61 -19.55
N LYS A 240 -15.98 -1.77 -19.09
CA LYS A 240 -15.30 -3.07 -19.25
C LYS A 240 -15.13 -3.42 -20.74
N TYR A 241 -16.20 -3.28 -21.53
CA TYR A 241 -16.14 -3.45 -22.98
C TYR A 241 -15.09 -2.52 -23.63
N LYS A 242 -14.98 -1.26 -23.20
CA LYS A 242 -13.96 -0.32 -23.71
C LYS A 242 -12.53 -0.77 -23.40
N TYR A 243 -12.28 -1.25 -22.19
CA TYR A 243 -10.98 -1.83 -21.82
C TYR A 243 -10.61 -2.99 -22.76
N GLU A 244 -11.54 -3.93 -22.94
CA GLU A 244 -11.34 -5.15 -23.72
C GLU A 244 -11.25 -4.93 -25.24
N ASN A 245 -11.93 -3.91 -25.81
CA ASN A 245 -12.15 -3.80 -27.26
C ASN A 245 -11.69 -2.47 -27.89
N GLU A 246 -11.57 -1.38 -27.12
CA GLU A 246 -11.17 -0.05 -27.63
C GLU A 246 -9.74 0.34 -27.21
N GLY A 247 -9.14 -0.41 -26.27
CA GLY A 247 -7.76 -0.27 -25.83
C GLY A 247 -7.56 0.77 -24.72
N ALA A 248 -6.40 0.68 -24.05
CA ALA A 248 -6.11 1.42 -22.82
C ALA A 248 -6.35 2.94 -22.95
N LYS A 249 -5.90 3.59 -24.04
CA LYS A 249 -6.04 5.03 -24.23
C LYS A 249 -7.50 5.50 -24.22
N GLU A 250 -8.39 4.77 -24.91
CA GLU A 250 -9.81 5.12 -24.99
C GLU A 250 -10.56 4.75 -23.70
N PHE A 251 -10.19 3.64 -23.07
CA PHE A 251 -10.66 3.29 -21.73
C PHE A 251 -10.32 4.38 -20.71
N TRP A 252 -9.05 4.80 -20.59
CA TRP A 252 -8.63 5.83 -19.64
C TRP A 252 -9.27 7.19 -19.90
N ARG A 253 -9.42 7.56 -21.18
CA ARG A 253 -10.13 8.78 -21.58
C ARG A 253 -11.60 8.75 -21.17
N ALA A 254 -12.26 7.59 -21.24
CA ALA A 254 -13.61 7.41 -20.74
C ALA A 254 -13.63 7.44 -19.21
N LEU A 255 -12.84 6.60 -18.53
CA LEU A 255 -12.78 6.44 -17.08
C LEU A 255 -12.63 7.78 -16.35
N ARG A 256 -11.60 8.56 -16.72
CA ARG A 256 -11.31 9.89 -16.14
C ARG A 256 -12.44 10.91 -16.34
N LYS A 257 -13.21 10.78 -17.43
CA LYS A 257 -14.28 11.71 -17.78
C LYS A 257 -15.65 11.33 -17.21
N THR A 258 -15.97 10.04 -17.12
CA THR A 258 -17.33 9.57 -16.84
C THR A 258 -17.54 9.06 -15.42
N VAL A 259 -16.53 8.43 -14.79
CA VAL A 259 -16.67 7.83 -13.45
C VAL A 259 -15.77 8.45 -12.40
N ASP A 260 -14.50 8.74 -12.73
CA ASP A 260 -13.53 9.17 -11.71
C ASP A 260 -13.95 10.40 -10.87
N PRO A 261 -14.62 11.45 -11.42
CA PRO A 261 -15.05 12.61 -10.62
C PRO A 261 -16.10 12.31 -9.54
N TYR A 262 -16.64 11.10 -9.50
CA TYR A 262 -17.75 10.69 -8.63
C TYR A 262 -17.31 9.59 -7.65
N THR A 263 -17.93 9.57 -6.47
CA THR A 263 -17.93 8.33 -5.68
C THR A 263 -18.82 7.29 -6.35
N VAL A 264 -18.67 6.01 -6.01
CA VAL A 264 -19.61 4.96 -6.48
C VAL A 264 -21.05 5.37 -6.15
N ARG A 265 -21.32 5.76 -4.89
CA ARG A 265 -22.66 6.16 -4.44
C ARG A 265 -23.19 7.37 -5.22
N GLN A 266 -22.35 8.35 -5.53
CA GLN A 266 -22.74 9.52 -6.32
C GLN A 266 -22.99 9.17 -7.79
N TYR A 267 -22.19 8.28 -8.38
CA TYR A 267 -22.38 7.82 -9.77
C TYR A 267 -23.72 7.11 -9.94
N PHE A 268 -24.04 6.13 -9.08
CA PHE A 268 -25.28 5.35 -9.16
C PHE A 268 -26.54 6.11 -8.74
N THR A 269 -26.42 7.23 -8.01
CA THR A 269 -27.55 8.11 -7.68
C THR A 269 -27.81 9.19 -8.73
N THR A 270 -26.88 9.46 -9.67
CA THR A 270 -26.99 10.64 -10.55
C THR A 270 -26.63 10.43 -12.03
N GLN A 271 -25.78 9.46 -12.38
CA GLN A 271 -25.23 9.32 -13.74
C GLN A 271 -25.80 8.15 -14.55
N ILE A 272 -26.38 7.14 -13.90
CA ILE A 272 -26.94 5.96 -14.56
C ILE A 272 -28.37 6.21 -15.09
N PRO A 273 -28.86 5.48 -16.10
CA PRO A 273 -30.18 5.70 -16.70
C PRO A 273 -31.37 5.50 -15.74
N GLU A 274 -31.27 4.55 -14.81
CA GLU A 274 -32.27 4.34 -13.75
C GLU A 274 -31.62 4.42 -12.35
N PRO A 275 -31.42 5.64 -11.80
CA PRO A 275 -30.73 5.85 -10.53
C PRO A 275 -31.22 4.94 -9.39
N LEU A 276 -30.28 4.46 -8.58
CA LEU A 276 -30.56 3.68 -7.37
C LEU A 276 -30.67 4.63 -6.17
N ASP A 277 -31.60 4.37 -5.26
CA ASP A 277 -31.73 5.16 -4.03
C ASP A 277 -30.67 4.79 -2.99
N TYR A 278 -30.53 5.63 -1.96
CA TYR A 278 -29.53 5.45 -0.91
C TYR A 278 -29.63 4.08 -0.21
N LYS A 279 -30.85 3.63 0.14
CA LYS A 279 -31.05 2.35 0.84
C LYS A 279 -30.68 1.16 -0.05
N THR A 280 -30.99 1.24 -1.34
CA THR A 280 -30.63 0.23 -2.34
C THR A 280 -29.11 0.12 -2.48
N LEU A 281 -28.40 1.24 -2.52
CA LEU A 281 -26.94 1.25 -2.59
C LEU A 281 -26.27 0.80 -1.29
N GLU A 282 -26.83 1.14 -0.13
CA GLU A 282 -26.36 0.63 1.17
C GLU A 282 -26.48 -0.91 1.23
N PHE A 283 -27.58 -1.45 0.71
CA PHE A 283 -27.77 -2.89 0.57
C PHE A 283 -26.75 -3.52 -0.40
N CYS A 284 -26.54 -2.93 -1.58
CA CYS A 284 -25.54 -3.41 -2.55
C CYS A 284 -24.13 -3.40 -1.97
N GLU A 285 -23.73 -2.31 -1.31
CA GLU A 285 -22.45 -2.18 -0.62
C GLU A 285 -22.27 -3.27 0.45
N THR A 286 -23.26 -3.46 1.32
CA THR A 286 -23.21 -4.40 2.45
C THR A 286 -22.94 -5.85 2.01
N LEU A 287 -23.52 -6.27 0.88
CA LEU A 287 -23.38 -7.64 0.37
C LEU A 287 -22.10 -7.85 -0.46
N ASN A 288 -21.64 -6.81 -1.17
CA ASN A 288 -20.52 -6.93 -2.10
C ASN A 288 -19.16 -6.55 -1.45
N PHE A 289 -19.11 -5.53 -0.59
CA PHE A 289 -17.87 -4.87 -0.13
C PHE A 289 -17.89 -4.52 1.38
N GLY A 290 -16.81 -3.86 1.85
CA GLY A 290 -16.75 -3.25 3.18
C GLY A 290 -17.60 -1.97 3.27
N ASN A 291 -17.92 -1.54 4.49
CA ASN A 291 -18.74 -0.33 4.68
C ASN A 291 -17.95 0.93 4.31
N ARG A 292 -18.59 1.92 3.65
CA ARG A 292 -17.98 3.14 3.06
C ARG A 292 -17.03 2.91 1.88
N TRP A 293 -17.04 1.71 1.31
CA TRP A 293 -16.37 1.43 0.05
C TRP A 293 -17.06 2.20 -1.10
N TYR A 294 -18.39 2.35 -1.06
CA TYR A 294 -19.17 3.09 -2.06
C TYR A 294 -18.97 4.61 -1.97
N ASP A 295 -18.30 5.09 -0.92
CA ASP A 295 -17.95 6.50 -0.75
C ASP A 295 -16.56 6.83 -1.33
N GLN A 296 -15.83 5.84 -1.85
CA GLN A 296 -14.60 6.04 -2.63
C GLN A 296 -14.90 6.18 -4.14
N ALA A 297 -13.87 6.41 -4.95
CA ALA A 297 -14.02 6.72 -6.37
C ALA A 297 -14.74 5.61 -7.16
N ALA A 298 -15.63 5.99 -8.08
CA ALA A 298 -16.26 5.04 -8.99
C ALA A 298 -15.26 4.44 -10.00
N SER A 299 -14.12 5.08 -10.23
CA SER A 299 -12.98 4.57 -11.01
C SER A 299 -12.36 3.34 -10.37
N GLU A 300 -12.14 3.32 -9.05
CA GLU A 300 -11.63 2.15 -8.31
C GLU A 300 -12.53 0.93 -8.51
N MET A 301 -13.86 1.12 -8.48
CA MET A 301 -14.79 0.01 -8.72
C MET A 301 -14.71 -0.55 -10.13
N VAL A 302 -14.53 0.30 -11.13
CA VAL A 302 -14.35 -0.16 -12.51
C VAL A 302 -13.04 -0.92 -12.66
N LEU A 303 -11.93 -0.42 -12.09
CA LEU A 303 -10.62 -1.08 -12.13
C LEU A 303 -10.62 -2.41 -11.37
N GLU A 304 -11.15 -2.46 -10.13
CA GLU A 304 -11.28 -3.72 -9.39
C GLU A 304 -12.19 -4.72 -10.14
N SER A 305 -13.22 -4.27 -10.87
CA SER A 305 -14.07 -5.16 -11.67
C SER A 305 -13.39 -5.77 -12.91
N LEU A 306 -12.23 -5.26 -13.33
CA LEU A 306 -11.38 -5.84 -14.37
C LEU A 306 -10.44 -6.90 -13.78
N ASP A 307 -9.84 -6.59 -12.63
CA ASP A 307 -8.95 -7.49 -11.90
C ASP A 307 -9.70 -8.67 -11.26
N PHE A 308 -10.94 -8.44 -10.84
CA PHE A 308 -11.76 -9.40 -10.13
C PHE A 308 -12.71 -10.16 -11.08
N ASN A 309 -12.24 -11.27 -11.66
CA ASN A 309 -13.08 -12.18 -12.44
C ASN A 309 -13.35 -13.49 -11.68
N ALA A 310 -14.57 -13.67 -11.18
CA ALA A 310 -15.00 -14.87 -10.47
C ALA A 310 -15.10 -16.14 -11.34
N THR A 311 -15.03 -16.03 -12.67
CA THR A 311 -15.07 -17.17 -13.61
C THR A 311 -13.68 -17.61 -14.09
N ALA A 312 -12.64 -16.82 -13.85
CA ALA A 312 -11.26 -17.17 -14.16
C ALA A 312 -10.72 -18.23 -13.18
N PRO A 313 -9.65 -18.96 -13.52
CA PRO A 313 -8.89 -19.73 -12.55
C PRO A 313 -8.32 -18.83 -11.45
N TRP A 314 -8.46 -19.24 -10.19
CA TRP A 314 -7.87 -18.56 -9.05
C TRP A 314 -6.80 -19.46 -8.42
N TRP A 315 -5.69 -18.86 -8.02
CA TRP A 315 -4.54 -19.54 -7.44
C TRP A 315 -4.18 -18.95 -6.08
N CYS A 316 -3.60 -19.76 -5.20
CA CYS A 316 -2.87 -19.31 -4.01
C CYS A 316 -1.54 -20.05 -3.91
N VAL A 317 -0.63 -19.55 -3.06
CA VAL A 317 0.73 -20.08 -2.95
C VAL A 317 0.82 -21.08 -1.80
N GLU A 318 1.25 -22.30 -2.12
CA GLU A 318 1.56 -23.33 -1.13
C GLU A 318 2.69 -22.85 -0.21
N GLY A 319 2.54 -23.00 1.11
CA GLY A 319 3.47 -22.40 2.09
C GLY A 319 3.32 -20.88 2.31
N GLY A 320 2.44 -20.21 1.55
CA GLY A 320 2.02 -18.81 1.71
C GLY A 320 2.68 -17.81 0.74
N ALA A 321 2.02 -16.67 0.52
CA ALA A 321 2.43 -15.66 -0.46
C ALA A 321 3.81 -15.01 -0.19
N ALA A 322 4.37 -15.11 1.02
CA ALA A 322 5.74 -14.69 1.29
C ALA A 322 6.79 -15.49 0.50
N GLU A 323 6.46 -16.70 0.03
CA GLU A 323 7.35 -17.48 -0.84
C GLU A 323 7.61 -16.78 -2.19
N ILE A 324 6.71 -15.88 -2.65
CA ILE A 324 6.96 -15.02 -3.82
C ILE A 324 8.17 -14.11 -3.54
N SER A 325 8.17 -13.41 -2.40
CA SER A 325 9.30 -12.56 -1.99
C SER A 325 10.56 -13.37 -1.67
N ASN A 326 10.44 -14.57 -1.09
CA ASN A 326 11.59 -15.45 -0.86
C ASN A 326 12.26 -15.85 -2.18
N ARG A 327 11.46 -16.21 -3.19
CA ARG A 327 11.98 -16.59 -4.51
C ARG A 327 12.54 -15.40 -5.29
N MET A 328 11.95 -14.21 -5.19
CA MET A 328 12.57 -12.97 -5.74
C MET A 328 13.92 -12.69 -5.07
N MET A 329 13.98 -12.71 -3.73
CA MET A 329 15.21 -12.52 -2.95
C MET A 329 16.28 -13.57 -3.26
N ALA A 330 15.88 -14.80 -3.61
CA ALA A 330 16.81 -15.86 -4.01
C ALA A 330 17.34 -15.72 -5.45
N GLN A 331 16.70 -14.90 -6.30
CA GLN A 331 17.08 -14.71 -7.71
C GLN A 331 17.88 -13.45 -7.99
N ILE A 332 17.84 -12.42 -7.12
CA ILE A 332 18.69 -11.24 -7.31
C ILE A 332 20.18 -11.60 -7.20
N GLU A 333 21.00 -11.01 -8.07
CA GLU A 333 22.44 -11.34 -8.17
C GLU A 333 23.22 -10.93 -6.92
N HIS A 334 22.83 -9.80 -6.31
CA HIS A 334 23.51 -9.21 -5.16
C HIS A 334 22.61 -9.22 -3.91
N GLN A 335 22.39 -10.40 -3.33
CA GLN A 335 21.55 -10.56 -2.13
C GLN A 335 22.07 -9.77 -0.91
N ASP A 336 23.38 -9.51 -0.85
CA ASP A 336 24.06 -8.68 0.15
C ASP A 336 23.80 -7.17 -0.03
N ALA A 337 23.21 -6.75 -1.15
CA ALA A 337 22.72 -5.39 -1.34
C ALA A 337 21.53 -5.05 -0.41
N VAL A 338 20.85 -6.05 0.17
CA VAL A 338 19.70 -5.85 1.06
C VAL A 338 20.14 -5.57 2.50
N ASN A 339 19.95 -4.32 2.91
CA ASN A 339 20.36 -3.80 4.21
C ASN A 339 19.14 -3.61 5.12
N PHE A 340 18.94 -4.52 6.07
CA PHE A 340 17.89 -4.47 7.08
C PHE A 340 18.16 -3.44 8.19
N GLY A 341 17.11 -3.01 8.89
CA GLY A 341 17.19 -2.00 9.96
C GLY A 341 17.72 -0.65 9.44
N LYS A 342 17.34 -0.25 8.22
CA LYS A 342 17.71 1.01 7.56
C LYS A 342 16.47 1.84 7.28
N VAL A 343 15.99 2.50 8.33
CA VAL A 343 14.89 3.47 8.23
C VAL A 343 15.41 4.73 7.54
N VAL A 344 14.96 4.99 6.31
CA VAL A 344 15.22 6.27 5.63
C VAL A 344 14.41 7.37 6.29
N THR A 345 15.06 8.47 6.67
CA THR A 345 14.44 9.60 7.39
C THR A 345 14.44 10.90 6.60
N ALA A 346 15.33 11.06 5.62
CA ALA A 346 15.34 12.21 4.72
C ALA A 346 15.87 11.84 3.34
N ILE A 347 15.38 12.53 2.32
CA ILE A 347 15.87 12.43 0.94
C ILE A 347 16.00 13.85 0.37
N SER A 348 17.11 14.14 -0.31
CA SER A 348 17.39 15.47 -0.86
C SER A 348 18.23 15.42 -2.13
N TYR A 349 18.16 16.44 -2.98
CA TYR A 349 19.15 16.62 -4.05
C TYR A 349 20.42 17.27 -3.51
N LYS A 350 21.59 16.77 -3.96
CA LYS A 350 22.89 17.31 -3.59
C LYS A 350 23.87 17.16 -4.75
N LYS A 351 24.72 18.16 -4.97
CA LYS A 351 25.83 18.03 -5.94
C LYS A 351 26.96 17.21 -5.32
N ASP A 352 27.54 16.30 -6.09
CA ASP A 352 28.82 15.66 -5.75
C ASP A 352 30.01 16.61 -5.93
N ASP A 353 31.21 16.14 -5.59
CA ASP A 353 32.46 16.92 -5.69
C ASP A 353 32.79 17.33 -7.13
N GLN A 354 32.19 16.68 -8.14
CA GLN A 354 32.32 17.02 -9.56
C GLN A 354 31.19 17.97 -10.03
N GLY A 355 30.29 18.38 -9.13
CA GLY A 355 29.18 19.30 -9.41
C GLY A 355 27.95 18.64 -10.04
N SER A 356 27.94 17.32 -10.21
CA SER A 356 26.81 16.57 -10.79
C SER A 356 25.73 16.35 -9.73
N MET A 357 24.47 16.51 -10.11
CA MET A 357 23.35 16.37 -9.17
C MET A 357 23.08 14.89 -8.86
N LYS A 358 23.24 14.51 -7.60
CA LYS A 358 22.95 13.20 -7.02
C LYS A 358 21.73 13.31 -6.08
N VAL A 359 21.24 12.16 -5.64
CA VAL A 359 20.25 12.04 -4.58
C VAL A 359 20.95 11.59 -3.30
N ASP A 360 20.75 12.35 -2.24
CA ASP A 360 21.30 12.19 -0.89
C ASP A 360 20.22 11.51 -0.02
N VAL A 361 20.57 10.37 0.59
CA VAL A 361 19.68 9.56 1.44
C VAL A 361 20.22 9.52 2.87
N ALA A 362 19.42 9.98 3.83
CA ALA A 362 19.71 9.89 5.26
C ALA A 362 19.01 8.67 5.89
N ILE A 363 19.74 7.95 6.74
CA ILE A 363 19.27 6.74 7.42
C ILE A 363 19.34 6.98 8.93
N ASP A 364 18.31 6.59 9.68
CA ASP A 364 18.27 6.72 11.14
C ASP A 364 19.52 6.09 11.79
N GLY A 365 20.03 6.78 12.82
CA GLY A 365 21.24 6.39 13.55
C GLY A 365 22.57 6.50 12.79
N LYS A 366 22.59 6.89 11.50
CA LYS A 366 23.83 7.18 10.76
C LYS A 366 24.09 8.68 10.65
N SER A 367 25.33 9.09 10.90
CA SER A 367 25.82 10.46 10.67
C SER A 367 26.29 10.71 9.23
N SER A 368 26.75 9.67 8.54
CA SER A 368 27.20 9.73 7.15
C SER A 368 26.04 9.54 6.17
N LEU A 369 25.92 10.46 5.22
CA LEU A 369 24.97 10.41 4.11
C LEU A 369 25.53 9.55 2.97
N THR A 370 24.65 8.93 2.16
CA THR A 370 25.05 8.21 0.94
C THR A 370 24.46 8.89 -0.28
N LEU A 371 25.30 9.09 -1.31
CA LEU A 371 24.91 9.70 -2.58
C LEU A 371 24.65 8.61 -3.64
N TYR A 372 23.59 8.80 -4.41
CA TYR A 372 23.16 7.90 -5.49
C TYR A 372 22.86 8.70 -6.77
N ASP A 373 22.99 8.09 -7.94
CA ASP A 373 22.52 8.65 -9.21
C ASP A 373 21.00 8.76 -9.28
N ALA A 374 20.30 7.78 -8.68
CA ALA A 374 18.86 7.73 -8.54
C ALA A 374 18.41 6.97 -7.27
N VAL A 375 17.18 7.23 -6.84
CA VAL A 375 16.48 6.60 -5.72
C VAL A 375 15.10 6.15 -6.19
N PHE A 376 14.81 4.87 -5.98
CA PHE A 376 13.51 4.25 -6.20
C PHE A 376 12.84 4.06 -4.85
N ASN A 377 11.82 4.87 -4.55
CA ASN A 377 11.12 4.79 -3.28
C ASN A 377 9.88 3.89 -3.40
N SER A 378 9.92 2.72 -2.76
CA SER A 378 8.82 1.73 -2.75
C SER A 378 8.03 1.71 -1.45
N ALA A 379 8.34 2.60 -0.50
CA ALA A 379 7.56 2.76 0.73
C ALA A 379 6.11 3.22 0.41
N PRO A 380 5.07 2.72 1.08
CA PRO A 380 3.71 3.24 0.92
C PRO A 380 3.63 4.73 1.24
N LEU A 381 2.71 5.46 0.61
CA LEU A 381 2.69 6.95 0.67
C LEU A 381 2.53 7.48 2.10
N GLY A 382 1.75 6.81 2.95
CA GLY A 382 1.66 7.13 4.39
C GLY A 382 2.99 6.99 5.14
N ALA A 383 3.83 6.01 4.78
CA ALA A 383 5.18 5.88 5.32
C ALA A 383 6.15 6.91 4.72
N MET A 384 5.97 7.32 3.46
CA MET A 384 6.75 8.42 2.87
C MET A 384 6.50 9.77 3.57
N GLN A 385 5.31 10.00 4.13
CA GLN A 385 5.01 11.21 4.91
C GLN A 385 5.82 11.33 6.22
N HIS A 386 6.46 10.24 6.67
CA HIS A 386 7.40 10.26 7.79
C HIS A 386 8.84 10.67 7.39
N MET A 387 9.10 10.89 6.11
CA MET A 387 10.41 11.29 5.58
C MET A 387 10.48 12.80 5.34
N HIS A 388 11.62 13.41 5.60
CA HIS A 388 11.93 14.79 5.19
C HIS A 388 12.28 14.83 3.70
N LEU A 389 11.32 15.28 2.88
CA LEU A 389 11.42 15.33 1.41
C LEU A 389 11.56 16.76 0.86
N GLU A 390 11.76 17.77 1.73
CA GLU A 390 11.85 19.18 1.34
C GLU A 390 13.02 19.42 0.38
N GLY A 391 14.16 18.75 0.61
CA GLY A 391 15.36 18.87 -0.23
C GLY A 391 15.25 18.22 -1.62
N LEU A 392 14.18 17.46 -1.89
CA LEU A 392 13.85 17.03 -3.25
C LEU A 392 13.09 18.11 -4.05
N ASN A 393 12.66 19.20 -3.40
CA ASN A 393 11.92 20.30 -4.05
C ASN A 393 10.71 19.85 -4.89
N LEU A 394 10.08 18.73 -4.52
CA LEU A 394 8.95 18.12 -5.24
C LEU A 394 7.85 19.17 -5.52
N ASN A 395 7.21 19.07 -6.69
CA ASN A 395 6.15 20.00 -7.06
C ASN A 395 4.92 19.85 -6.12
N TRP A 396 3.99 20.81 -6.17
CA TRP A 396 2.81 20.79 -5.30
C TRP A 396 1.88 19.60 -5.56
N GLY A 397 1.82 19.12 -6.80
CA GLY A 397 1.08 17.94 -7.22
C GLY A 397 1.58 16.68 -6.53
N VAL A 398 2.86 16.33 -6.71
CA VAL A 398 3.54 15.18 -6.07
C VAL A 398 3.39 15.25 -4.54
N LYS A 399 3.61 16.42 -3.93
CA LYS A 399 3.44 16.62 -2.48
C LYS A 399 2.00 16.42 -2.03
N SER A 400 1.03 16.84 -2.83
CA SER A 400 -0.39 16.62 -2.54
C SER A 400 -0.79 15.17 -2.75
N ALA A 401 -0.24 14.50 -3.76
CA ALA A 401 -0.46 13.08 -4.02
C ALA A 401 0.02 12.21 -2.84
N ILE A 402 1.30 12.34 -2.43
CA ILE A 402 1.87 11.64 -1.27
C ILE A 402 1.04 11.84 0.01
N ARG A 403 0.49 13.05 0.20
CA ARG A 403 -0.26 13.43 1.41
C ARG A 403 -1.73 12.99 1.38
N SER A 404 -2.37 12.97 0.21
CA SER A 404 -3.84 12.96 0.12
C SER A 404 -4.46 11.88 -0.75
N LEU A 405 -3.66 11.13 -1.53
CA LEU A 405 -4.15 9.90 -2.16
C LEU A 405 -4.66 8.92 -1.09
N GLY A 406 -5.88 8.44 -1.29
CA GLY A 406 -6.57 7.60 -0.31
C GLY A 406 -5.86 6.26 -0.09
N TYR A 407 -5.98 5.72 1.12
CA TYR A 407 -5.47 4.41 1.51
C TYR A 407 -6.56 3.65 2.27
N GLY A 408 -6.74 2.37 1.94
CA GLY A 408 -7.70 1.50 2.58
C GLY A 408 -7.19 0.96 3.91
N ALA A 409 -8.07 0.90 4.92
CA ALA A 409 -7.86 0.08 6.11
C ALA A 409 -8.13 -1.39 5.77
N SER A 410 -7.31 -2.30 6.28
CA SER A 410 -7.62 -3.73 6.28
C SER A 410 -7.02 -4.44 7.48
N CYS A 411 -7.80 -5.36 8.05
CA CYS A 411 -7.41 -6.22 9.16
C CYS A 411 -7.69 -7.69 8.82
N LYS A 412 -6.86 -8.59 9.34
CA LYS A 412 -7.07 -10.05 9.24
C LYS A 412 -6.79 -10.75 10.56
N VAL A 413 -7.60 -11.74 10.89
CA VAL A 413 -7.38 -12.62 12.05
C VAL A 413 -7.38 -14.09 11.64
N GLY A 414 -6.22 -14.74 11.78
CA GLY A 414 -6.08 -16.20 11.64
C GLY A 414 -6.18 -16.86 13.01
N ILE A 415 -6.99 -17.91 13.14
CA ILE A 415 -7.12 -18.72 14.37
C ILE A 415 -6.67 -20.15 14.11
N ARG A 416 -5.87 -20.71 15.03
CA ARG A 416 -5.53 -22.13 15.09
C ARG A 416 -6.59 -22.89 15.89
N PHE A 417 -7.08 -23.99 15.33
CA PHE A 417 -8.00 -24.92 15.97
C PHE A 417 -7.40 -26.32 16.11
N LYS A 418 -7.92 -27.11 17.05
CA LYS A 418 -7.56 -28.53 17.30
C LYS A 418 -7.99 -29.47 16.18
N SER A 419 -9.02 -29.11 15.43
CA SER A 419 -9.60 -29.84 14.30
C SER A 419 -10.06 -28.87 13.20
N LEU A 420 -10.25 -29.37 11.98
CA LEU A 420 -10.92 -28.66 10.88
C LEU A 420 -12.44 -28.76 11.04
N TRP A 421 -12.97 -28.29 12.18
CA TRP A 421 -14.38 -28.46 12.58
C TRP A 421 -15.40 -27.97 11.55
N TRP A 422 -15.06 -26.98 10.72
CA TRP A 422 -15.89 -26.51 9.61
C TRP A 422 -16.05 -27.56 8.49
N MET A 423 -15.11 -28.51 8.37
CA MET A 423 -15.24 -29.65 7.47
C MET A 423 -16.09 -30.76 8.11
N THR A 424 -15.84 -31.11 9.38
CA THR A 424 -16.50 -32.25 10.05
C THR A 424 -17.96 -31.97 10.40
N GLU A 425 -18.24 -30.81 11.01
CA GLU A 425 -19.59 -30.48 11.50
C GLU A 425 -20.47 -29.82 10.44
N LEU A 426 -19.86 -29.06 9.53
CA LEU A 426 -20.58 -28.20 8.57
C LEU A 426 -20.41 -28.61 7.11
N GLY A 427 -19.52 -29.57 6.81
CA GLY A 427 -19.30 -30.06 5.45
C GLY A 427 -18.65 -29.05 4.49
N ILE A 428 -17.94 -28.04 4.99
CA ILE A 428 -17.30 -26.98 4.19
C ILE A 428 -15.93 -27.48 3.71
N THR A 429 -15.94 -28.35 2.71
CA THR A 429 -14.78 -29.19 2.32
C THR A 429 -13.98 -28.69 1.10
N GLN A 430 -14.34 -27.54 0.51
CA GLN A 430 -13.66 -26.97 -0.67
C GLN A 430 -13.42 -25.46 -0.52
N GLY A 431 -12.84 -25.04 0.61
CA GLY A 431 -12.41 -23.66 0.83
C GLY A 431 -13.51 -22.60 0.68
N GLY A 432 -13.14 -21.45 0.12
CA GLY A 432 -13.98 -20.28 -0.14
C GLY A 432 -14.43 -19.52 1.11
N GLN A 433 -15.65 -18.97 1.12
CA GLN A 433 -15.98 -17.83 1.99
C GLN A 433 -17.37 -17.93 2.64
N GLY A 434 -17.43 -17.67 3.93
CA GLY A 434 -18.65 -17.29 4.66
C GLY A 434 -18.77 -15.77 4.76
N LYS A 435 -19.94 -15.21 4.45
CA LYS A 435 -20.15 -13.76 4.27
C LYS A 435 -21.23 -13.21 5.20
N THR A 436 -21.01 -12.05 5.81
CA THR A 436 -21.97 -11.49 6.77
C THR A 436 -21.87 -9.97 6.98
N ASP A 437 -22.92 -9.39 7.57
CA ASP A 437 -22.95 -8.05 8.16
C ASP A 437 -22.49 -8.00 9.63
N LEU A 438 -22.25 -9.15 10.27
CA LEU A 438 -21.56 -9.21 11.58
C LEU A 438 -20.13 -8.65 11.51
N PRO A 439 -19.57 -8.11 12.61
CA PRO A 439 -18.24 -7.50 12.66
C PRO A 439 -17.09 -8.25 11.96
N ILE A 440 -17.05 -9.59 11.96
CA ILE A 440 -16.01 -10.34 11.22
C ILE A 440 -16.06 -10.19 9.69
N ARG A 441 -17.23 -9.83 9.13
CA ARG A 441 -17.62 -9.66 7.72
C ARG A 441 -17.38 -10.83 6.75
N CYS A 442 -16.18 -11.43 6.78
CA CYS A 442 -15.74 -12.43 5.82
C CYS A 442 -14.85 -13.47 6.51
N CYS A 443 -15.40 -14.66 6.75
CA CYS A 443 -14.64 -15.84 7.15
C CYS A 443 -14.17 -16.57 5.88
N VAL A 444 -12.88 -16.87 5.76
CA VAL A 444 -12.27 -17.51 4.59
C VAL A 444 -11.73 -18.88 4.98
N TYR A 445 -12.38 -19.94 4.50
CA TYR A 445 -11.92 -21.31 4.66
C TYR A 445 -10.73 -21.54 3.71
N PRO A 446 -9.53 -21.92 4.20
CA PRO A 446 -8.37 -21.98 3.32
C PRO A 446 -8.48 -23.03 2.23
N SER A 447 -7.76 -22.79 1.12
CA SER A 447 -7.71 -23.74 -0.01
C SER A 447 -6.53 -24.71 0.07
N TYR A 448 -5.47 -24.38 0.82
CA TYR A 448 -4.31 -25.26 1.03
C TYR A 448 -4.63 -26.46 1.93
N ASN A 449 -5.40 -26.27 3.01
CA ASN A 449 -5.69 -27.34 3.99
C ASN A 449 -6.90 -28.24 3.65
N VAL A 450 -7.48 -28.15 2.44
CA VAL A 450 -8.66 -28.97 2.04
C VAL A 450 -8.38 -30.48 1.98
N ASN A 451 -7.11 -30.87 2.01
CA ASN A 451 -6.65 -32.27 1.98
C ASN A 451 -5.98 -32.72 3.29
N ASP A 452 -5.96 -31.86 4.32
CA ASP A 452 -5.40 -32.21 5.62
C ASP A 452 -6.33 -33.16 6.41
N PRO A 453 -5.82 -33.92 7.39
CA PRO A 453 -6.64 -34.69 8.32
C PRO A 453 -7.63 -33.79 9.05
N GLN A 454 -8.94 -34.04 8.89
CA GLN A 454 -10.00 -33.15 9.39
C GLN A 454 -10.14 -33.17 10.92
N ASP A 455 -9.75 -34.27 11.55
CA ASP A 455 -9.60 -34.44 12.99
C ASP A 455 -8.29 -33.83 13.52
N GLY A 456 -7.36 -33.47 12.64
CA GLY A 456 -6.09 -32.83 12.93
C GLY A 456 -6.19 -31.29 13.00
N PRO A 457 -5.24 -30.64 13.68
CA PRO A 457 -5.27 -29.20 13.89
C PRO A 457 -5.00 -28.42 12.60
N GLY A 458 -5.56 -27.22 12.50
CA GLY A 458 -5.41 -26.36 11.33
C GLY A 458 -5.79 -24.90 11.58
N VAL A 459 -5.53 -24.07 10.57
CA VAL A 459 -5.79 -22.62 10.59
C VAL A 459 -7.06 -22.27 9.83
N LEU A 460 -7.81 -21.30 10.34
CA LEU A 460 -8.94 -20.65 9.66
C LEU A 460 -8.72 -19.13 9.65
N LEU A 461 -8.92 -18.47 8.50
CA LEU A 461 -8.94 -17.01 8.42
C LEU A 461 -10.34 -16.54 8.80
N VAL A 462 -10.54 -16.22 10.08
CA VAL A 462 -11.87 -16.02 10.70
C VAL A 462 -12.48 -14.68 10.35
N SER A 463 -11.65 -13.64 10.26
CA SER A 463 -12.07 -12.29 9.91
C SER A 463 -11.13 -11.71 8.88
N TYR A 464 -11.70 -11.17 7.81
CA TYR A 464 -11.02 -10.36 6.80
C TYR A 464 -11.87 -9.12 6.51
N THR A 465 -11.49 -8.00 7.10
CA THR A 465 -12.24 -6.74 7.07
C THR A 465 -11.49 -5.65 6.32
N TRP A 466 -12.25 -4.78 5.67
CA TRP A 466 -11.79 -3.62 4.89
C TRP A 466 -12.51 -2.35 5.39
N SER A 467 -11.94 -1.18 5.12
CA SER A 467 -12.54 0.14 5.41
C SER A 467 -12.93 0.28 6.90
N GLN A 468 -14.06 0.92 7.22
CA GLN A 468 -14.51 1.17 8.59
C GLN A 468 -14.63 -0.09 9.47
N GLU A 469 -14.91 -1.27 8.90
CA GLU A 469 -14.93 -2.51 9.71
C GLU A 469 -13.52 -2.97 10.08
N ALA A 470 -12.51 -2.68 9.26
CA ALA A 470 -11.11 -2.88 9.63
C ALA A 470 -10.69 -1.93 10.74
N GLU A 471 -11.12 -0.66 10.73
CA GLU A 471 -10.87 0.29 11.84
C GLU A 471 -11.49 -0.21 13.16
N ARG A 472 -12.73 -0.72 13.10
CA ARG A 472 -13.47 -1.24 14.27
C ARG A 472 -12.85 -2.50 14.85
N ILE A 473 -12.54 -3.49 14.02
CA ILE A 473 -11.81 -4.69 14.45
C ILE A 473 -10.40 -4.33 14.91
N GLY A 474 -9.72 -3.43 14.18
CA GLY A 474 -8.38 -2.93 14.48
C GLY A 474 -8.28 -2.27 15.85
N ALA A 475 -9.33 -1.57 16.32
CA ALA A 475 -9.39 -1.03 17.67
C ALA A 475 -9.20 -2.09 18.77
N LEU A 476 -9.57 -3.36 18.52
CA LEU A 476 -9.45 -4.48 19.44
C LEU A 476 -8.14 -5.29 19.29
N ILE A 477 -7.29 -4.96 18.31
CA ILE A 477 -6.02 -5.66 18.04
C ILE A 477 -4.87 -5.05 18.87
N ASP A 478 -4.17 -5.84 19.67
CA ASP A 478 -2.96 -5.44 20.40
C ASP A 478 -1.73 -5.58 19.49
N LYS A 479 -0.72 -4.72 19.68
CA LYS A 479 0.57 -4.82 18.96
C LYS A 479 1.32 -6.13 19.22
N ASN A 480 0.98 -6.85 20.30
CA ASN A 480 1.55 -8.13 20.71
C ASN A 480 0.56 -9.29 20.55
N SER A 481 -0.38 -9.22 19.59
CA SER A 481 -1.35 -10.29 19.30
C SER A 481 -0.73 -11.69 19.39
N PRO A 482 -1.33 -12.64 20.15
CA PRO A 482 -2.67 -12.60 20.75
C PRO A 482 -2.77 -12.05 22.19
N ALA A 483 -1.74 -11.38 22.72
CA ALA A 483 -1.78 -10.87 24.10
C ALA A 483 -2.78 -9.70 24.25
N ASN A 484 -3.55 -9.67 25.35
CA ASN A 484 -4.59 -8.68 25.66
C ASN A 484 -5.84 -8.67 24.75
N GLU A 485 -5.99 -9.64 23.83
CA GLU A 485 -7.08 -9.67 22.84
C GLU A 485 -8.32 -10.48 23.31
N ASP A 486 -8.64 -10.47 24.60
CA ASP A 486 -9.77 -11.23 25.16
C ASP A 486 -11.16 -10.77 24.64
N GLU A 487 -11.32 -9.47 24.36
CA GLU A 487 -12.55 -8.91 23.79
C GLU A 487 -12.69 -9.31 22.31
N LEU A 488 -11.62 -9.15 21.53
CA LEU A 488 -11.53 -9.62 20.15
C LEU A 488 -11.82 -11.13 20.05
N ARG A 489 -11.22 -11.96 20.92
CA ARG A 489 -11.45 -13.41 20.92
C ARG A 489 -12.91 -13.77 21.16
N LYS A 490 -13.58 -13.13 22.12
CA LYS A 490 -15.02 -13.36 22.40
C LYS A 490 -15.91 -12.96 21.23
N LEU A 491 -15.62 -11.81 20.60
CA LEU A 491 -16.33 -11.35 19.40
C LEU A 491 -16.15 -12.33 18.23
N LEU A 492 -14.92 -12.80 17.97
CA LEU A 492 -14.64 -13.77 16.92
C LEU A 492 -15.38 -15.10 17.15
N PHE A 493 -15.45 -15.59 18.39
CA PHE A 493 -16.16 -16.82 18.72
C PHE A 493 -17.67 -16.67 18.57
N HIS A 494 -18.24 -15.55 19.04
CA HIS A 494 -19.65 -15.23 18.88
C HIS A 494 -20.03 -15.17 17.39
N ASP A 495 -19.32 -14.35 16.61
CA ASP A 495 -19.63 -14.13 15.20
C ASP A 495 -19.45 -15.41 14.36
N LEU A 496 -18.43 -16.22 14.63
CA LEU A 496 -18.28 -17.54 14.01
C LEU A 496 -19.48 -18.44 14.34
N ALA A 497 -19.85 -18.57 15.61
CA ALA A 497 -20.99 -19.41 15.99
C ALA A 497 -22.29 -18.89 15.36
N ARG A 498 -22.52 -17.58 15.33
CA ARG A 498 -23.69 -16.95 14.67
C ARG A 498 -23.71 -17.20 13.16
N LEU A 499 -22.60 -16.96 12.45
CA LEU A 499 -22.47 -17.16 11.00
C LEU A 499 -22.83 -18.58 10.58
N HIS A 500 -22.45 -19.57 11.39
CA HIS A 500 -22.65 -20.98 11.07
C HIS A 500 -23.94 -21.58 11.69
N SER A 501 -24.56 -20.92 12.69
CA SER A 501 -25.86 -21.31 13.24
C SER A 501 -27.04 -20.88 12.35
N LYS A 502 -28.03 -21.75 12.20
CA LYS A 502 -29.29 -21.42 11.55
C LYS A 502 -30.05 -20.33 12.32
N THR A 503 -30.70 -19.41 11.61
CA THR A 503 -31.56 -18.37 12.21
C THR A 503 -32.59 -18.98 13.17
N GLY A 504 -32.53 -18.57 14.44
CA GLY A 504 -33.42 -19.03 15.51
C GLY A 504 -33.06 -20.37 16.15
N ASP A 505 -31.90 -20.96 15.81
CA ASP A 505 -31.41 -22.21 16.40
C ASP A 505 -30.37 -21.94 17.50
N ASP A 506 -30.87 -21.56 18.69
CA ASP A 506 -30.02 -21.23 19.83
C ASP A 506 -29.25 -22.46 20.37
N GLN A 507 -29.76 -23.67 20.13
CA GLN A 507 -29.07 -24.91 20.50
C GLN A 507 -27.85 -25.16 19.60
N GLN A 508 -28.02 -25.01 18.27
CA GLN A 508 -26.90 -25.09 17.34
C GLN A 508 -25.87 -23.98 17.59
N TYR A 509 -26.33 -22.75 17.86
CA TYR A 509 -25.43 -21.65 18.23
C TYR A 509 -24.59 -21.98 19.47
N GLN A 510 -25.19 -22.45 20.56
CA GLN A 510 -24.45 -22.77 21.79
C GLN A 510 -23.46 -23.92 21.55
N HIS A 511 -23.90 -24.98 20.86
CA HIS A 511 -23.03 -26.10 20.52
C HIS A 511 -21.80 -25.66 19.70
N LEU A 512 -22.00 -24.82 18.68
CA LEU A 512 -20.91 -24.29 17.87
C LEU A 512 -20.00 -23.37 18.68
N TYR A 513 -20.53 -22.52 19.55
CA TYR A 513 -19.74 -21.66 20.44
C TYR A 513 -18.83 -22.50 21.36
N ASP A 514 -19.40 -23.50 22.05
CA ASP A 514 -18.67 -24.41 22.94
C ASP A 514 -17.60 -25.20 22.17
N LEU A 515 -17.89 -25.63 20.95
CA LEU A 515 -16.93 -26.31 20.06
C LEU A 515 -15.79 -25.39 19.63
N ILE A 516 -16.09 -24.15 19.21
CA ILE A 516 -15.09 -23.15 18.80
C ILE A 516 -14.18 -22.79 19.98
N GLU A 517 -14.75 -22.49 21.15
CA GLU A 517 -13.98 -22.15 22.35
C GLU A 517 -13.12 -23.33 22.83
N SER A 518 -13.68 -24.54 22.90
CA SER A 518 -12.93 -25.73 23.31
C SER A 518 -11.90 -26.19 22.27
N SER A 519 -12.09 -25.86 20.99
CA SER A 519 -11.15 -26.19 19.90
C SER A 519 -10.07 -25.14 19.69
N TYR A 520 -10.21 -23.93 20.20
CA TYR A 520 -9.23 -22.85 20.07
C TYR A 520 -7.85 -23.25 20.63
N LEU A 521 -6.79 -22.85 19.94
CA LEU A 521 -5.39 -23.02 20.37
C LEU A 521 -4.64 -21.69 20.50
N ASP A 522 -4.75 -20.84 19.49
CA ASP A 522 -3.98 -19.59 19.34
C ASP A 522 -4.64 -18.73 18.26
N HIS A 523 -4.30 -17.44 18.21
CA HIS A 523 -4.61 -16.60 17.05
C HIS A 523 -3.48 -15.61 16.77
N TYR A 524 -3.52 -15.01 15.59
CA TYR A 524 -2.77 -13.81 15.25
C TYR A 524 -3.68 -12.87 14.48
N ALA A 525 -3.79 -11.65 14.98
CA ALA A 525 -4.56 -10.55 14.44
C ALA A 525 -3.60 -9.46 13.97
N TYR A 526 -3.91 -8.85 12.84
CA TYR A 526 -3.04 -7.83 12.25
C TYR A 526 -3.84 -6.70 11.62
N ASP A 527 -3.42 -5.47 11.90
CA ASP A 527 -3.95 -4.21 11.39
C ASP A 527 -2.86 -3.49 10.58
N TRP A 528 -3.10 -3.30 9.29
CA TRP A 528 -2.13 -2.67 8.38
C TRP A 528 -1.89 -1.18 8.65
N TYR A 529 -2.78 -0.49 9.37
CA TYR A 529 -2.57 0.89 9.83
C TYR A 529 -1.67 0.98 11.07
N LYS A 530 -1.60 -0.07 11.90
CA LYS A 530 -0.74 -0.09 13.10
C LYS A 530 0.74 -0.35 12.81
N ASN A 531 1.09 -0.82 11.61
CA ASN A 531 2.50 -0.96 11.21
C ASN A 531 3.03 0.41 10.67
N PRO A 532 4.02 1.04 11.33
CA PRO A 532 4.57 2.34 10.94
C PRO A 532 5.39 2.31 9.63
N ARG A 533 5.61 1.13 9.04
CA ARG A 533 6.28 0.93 7.74
C ARG A 533 5.30 0.79 6.58
N THR A 534 4.00 0.62 6.85
CA THR A 534 2.96 0.57 5.81
C THR A 534 1.91 1.66 5.94
N VAL A 535 1.48 1.99 7.17
CA VAL A 535 0.56 3.11 7.45
C VAL A 535 -0.71 3.05 6.59
N GLY A 536 -1.32 1.86 6.53
CA GLY A 536 -2.45 1.53 5.65
C GLY A 536 -2.22 0.21 4.91
N ALA A 537 -3.28 -0.38 4.36
CA ALA A 537 -3.20 -1.66 3.67
C ALA A 537 -2.75 -1.51 2.21
N PHE A 538 -3.39 -0.60 1.45
CA PHE A 538 -3.17 -0.37 0.03
C PHE A 538 -3.79 0.95 -0.41
N ALA A 539 -3.37 1.46 -1.57
CA ALA A 539 -4.02 2.62 -2.16
C ALA A 539 -5.50 2.33 -2.38
N TYR A 540 -6.33 3.34 -2.10
CA TYR A 540 -7.76 3.24 -2.26
C TYR A 540 -8.33 4.66 -2.39
N PHE A 541 -8.41 5.14 -3.63
CA PHE A 541 -8.51 6.54 -4.00
C PHE A 541 -9.91 7.13 -3.84
N GLY A 542 -9.95 8.38 -3.39
CA GLY A 542 -11.16 9.21 -3.37
C GLY A 542 -11.52 9.73 -4.77
N PRO A 543 -12.75 10.27 -4.94
CA PRO A 543 -13.22 10.79 -6.22
C PRO A 543 -12.29 11.86 -6.80
N GLY A 544 -12.01 11.75 -8.10
CA GLY A 544 -11.15 12.64 -8.88
C GLY A 544 -9.65 12.38 -8.71
N GLN A 545 -9.23 11.49 -7.82
CA GLN A 545 -7.81 11.34 -7.49
C GLN A 545 -6.99 10.67 -8.62
N PHE A 546 -7.56 9.74 -9.40
CA PHE A 546 -6.87 9.22 -10.59
C PHE A 546 -6.70 10.29 -11.67
N SER A 547 -7.67 11.19 -11.86
CA SER A 547 -7.58 12.23 -12.89
C SER A 547 -6.71 13.43 -12.50
N ASN A 548 -6.45 13.65 -11.20
CA ASN A 548 -5.77 14.85 -10.72
C ASN A 548 -4.41 14.57 -10.04
N TRP A 549 -4.28 13.51 -9.23
CA TRP A 549 -3.06 13.27 -8.43
C TRP A 549 -2.23 12.06 -8.86
N TYR A 550 -2.84 11.08 -9.53
CA TYR A 550 -2.12 9.89 -9.99
C TYR A 550 -1.03 10.25 -11.01
N CYS A 551 -1.37 11.04 -12.04
CA CYS A 551 -0.39 11.54 -13.02
C CYS A 551 0.71 12.41 -12.39
N ASP A 552 0.42 13.13 -11.30
CA ASP A 552 1.44 13.85 -10.53
C ASP A 552 2.33 12.89 -9.72
N LEU A 553 1.79 11.80 -9.16
CA LEU A 553 2.56 10.80 -8.43
C LEU A 553 3.50 10.00 -9.35
N THR A 554 3.07 9.73 -10.59
CA THR A 554 3.84 8.93 -11.55
C THR A 554 4.87 9.74 -12.34
N GLN A 555 4.83 11.08 -12.31
CA GLN A 555 5.90 11.94 -12.83
C GLN A 555 7.24 11.67 -12.12
N SER A 556 8.33 11.71 -12.87
CA SER A 556 9.69 11.61 -12.32
C SER A 556 10.70 12.39 -13.16
N ASP A 557 11.70 12.96 -12.51
CA ASP A 557 12.86 13.55 -13.17
C ASP A 557 13.91 12.48 -13.60
N GLY A 558 13.65 11.20 -13.32
CA GLY A 558 14.57 10.07 -13.53
C GLY A 558 15.66 9.92 -12.47
N LYS A 559 15.60 10.71 -11.38
CA LYS A 559 16.48 10.60 -10.20
C LYS A 559 15.70 10.23 -8.95
N TYR A 560 14.55 10.84 -8.69
CA TYR A 560 13.64 10.37 -7.66
C TYR A 560 12.41 9.73 -8.31
N VAL A 561 12.23 8.43 -8.07
CA VAL A 561 11.20 7.61 -8.72
C VAL A 561 10.31 6.99 -7.64
N ILE A 562 9.01 7.29 -7.67
CA ILE A 562 8.02 6.65 -6.78
C ILE A 562 7.50 5.38 -7.46
N ILE A 563 7.60 4.24 -6.77
CA ILE A 563 7.14 2.91 -7.22
C ILE A 563 6.32 2.22 -6.11
N GLY A 564 5.67 1.11 -6.44
CA GLY A 564 4.70 0.44 -5.56
C GLY A 564 3.27 0.57 -6.08
N GLU A 565 2.35 -0.25 -5.54
CA GLU A 565 0.99 -0.36 -6.10
C GLU A 565 0.22 0.97 -6.17
N ALA A 566 0.37 1.87 -5.21
CA ALA A 566 -0.22 3.21 -5.24
C ALA A 566 0.24 4.10 -6.42
N ALA A 567 1.31 3.72 -7.12
CA ALA A 567 1.85 4.39 -8.29
C ALA A 567 1.69 3.51 -9.56
N SER A 568 0.57 2.77 -9.61
CA SER A 568 0.04 1.97 -10.73
C SER A 568 -1.48 2.07 -10.79
N ALA A 569 -2.11 1.54 -11.84
CA ALA A 569 -3.57 1.45 -11.93
C ALA A 569 -4.20 0.26 -11.18
N HIS A 570 -3.36 -0.66 -10.67
CA HIS A 570 -3.78 -1.95 -10.09
C HIS A 570 -3.51 -1.97 -8.59
N HIS A 571 -4.25 -1.11 -7.87
CA HIS A 571 -4.18 -0.99 -6.41
C HIS A 571 -4.49 -2.31 -5.69
N ALA A 572 -3.98 -2.48 -4.47
CA ALA A 572 -4.14 -3.67 -3.63
C ALA A 572 -3.59 -5.00 -4.19
N TRP A 573 -3.17 -5.06 -5.46
CA TRP A 573 -2.64 -6.26 -6.11
C TRP A 573 -1.11 -6.24 -6.25
N VAL A 574 -0.52 -7.43 -6.36
CA VAL A 574 0.93 -7.57 -6.61
C VAL A 574 1.29 -6.99 -7.97
N VAL A 575 0.44 -7.13 -8.99
CA VAL A 575 0.73 -6.65 -10.35
C VAL A 575 1.01 -5.15 -10.38
N GLY A 576 0.28 -4.33 -9.61
CA GLY A 576 0.55 -2.89 -9.52
C GLY A 576 1.93 -2.55 -8.97
N ALA A 577 2.45 -3.35 -8.03
CA ALA A 577 3.83 -3.22 -7.55
C ALA A 577 4.87 -3.59 -8.62
N LEU A 578 4.53 -4.48 -9.56
CA LEU A 578 5.40 -4.87 -10.68
C LEU A 578 5.34 -3.86 -11.83
N GLU A 579 4.14 -3.43 -12.25
CA GLU A 579 3.93 -2.42 -13.30
C GLU A 579 4.62 -1.09 -12.96
N SER A 580 4.43 -0.60 -11.72
CA SER A 580 5.07 0.63 -11.24
C SER A 580 6.61 0.54 -11.24
N ALA A 581 7.18 -0.63 -10.96
CA ALA A 581 8.62 -0.86 -11.04
C ALA A 581 9.13 -0.84 -12.49
N VAL A 582 8.42 -1.46 -13.44
CA VAL A 582 8.76 -1.41 -14.88
C VAL A 582 8.68 0.03 -15.39
N ARG A 583 7.60 0.76 -15.08
CA ARG A 583 7.46 2.20 -15.37
C ARG A 583 8.65 2.99 -14.84
N GLY A 584 8.98 2.81 -13.57
CA GLY A 584 10.05 3.54 -12.90
C GLY A 584 11.42 3.30 -13.52
N VAL A 585 11.76 2.03 -13.84
CA VAL A 585 13.04 1.71 -14.48
C VAL A 585 13.10 2.30 -15.89
N TYR A 586 12.02 2.24 -16.66
CA TYR A 586 11.94 2.89 -17.96
C TYR A 586 12.15 4.42 -17.88
N GLN A 587 11.54 5.11 -16.90
CA GLN A 587 11.75 6.55 -16.66
C GLN A 587 13.23 6.88 -16.37
N PHE A 588 13.88 6.08 -15.52
CA PHE A 588 15.31 6.21 -15.21
C PHE A 588 16.20 6.00 -16.45
N LEU A 589 15.95 4.96 -17.25
CA LEU A 589 16.71 4.67 -18.47
C LEU A 589 16.52 5.78 -19.51
N TRP A 590 15.28 6.18 -19.77
CA TRP A 590 14.95 7.24 -20.73
C TRP A 590 15.68 8.54 -20.39
N LYS A 591 15.67 8.94 -19.11
CA LYS A 591 16.38 10.14 -18.63
C LYS A 591 17.90 10.08 -18.84
N ASN A 592 18.50 8.90 -18.74
CA ASN A 592 19.95 8.70 -18.83
C ASN A 592 20.43 8.23 -20.22
N SER A 593 19.52 8.04 -21.18
CA SER A 593 19.83 7.72 -22.59
C SER A 593 20.86 8.67 -23.23
N GLY A 594 20.79 9.97 -22.94
CA GLY A 594 21.78 10.96 -23.42
C GLY A 594 23.16 10.90 -22.75
N LYS A 595 23.37 10.00 -21.78
CA LYS A 595 24.61 9.85 -20.99
C LYS A 595 25.23 8.47 -21.04
N SER A 596 24.48 7.46 -21.49
CA SER A 596 24.94 6.07 -21.62
C SER A 596 24.30 5.46 -22.86
N GLU A 597 25.14 4.97 -23.77
CA GLU A 597 24.68 4.27 -24.99
C GLU A 597 23.90 3.00 -24.65
N ALA A 598 24.29 2.29 -23.58
CA ALA A 598 23.58 1.12 -23.07
C ALA A 598 22.19 1.50 -22.51
N ALA A 599 22.08 2.62 -21.78
CA ALA A 599 20.79 3.12 -21.33
C ALA A 599 19.88 3.55 -22.51
N ALA A 600 20.44 4.15 -23.56
CA ALA A 600 19.71 4.46 -24.79
C ALA A 600 19.22 3.19 -25.52
N ALA A 601 20.07 2.17 -25.62
CA ALA A 601 19.71 0.88 -26.21
C ALA A 601 18.59 0.17 -25.42
N ALA A 602 18.70 0.14 -24.08
CA ALA A 602 17.67 -0.42 -23.21
C ALA A 602 16.34 0.36 -23.31
N THR A 603 16.40 1.69 -23.36
CA THR A 603 15.25 2.56 -23.61
C THR A 603 14.58 2.25 -24.94
N SER A 604 15.35 2.10 -26.03
CA SER A 604 14.85 1.73 -27.35
C SER A 604 14.21 0.34 -27.35
N ALA A 605 14.79 -0.62 -26.62
CA ALA A 605 14.23 -1.95 -26.49
C ALA A 605 12.91 -1.97 -25.70
N TYR A 606 12.74 -1.10 -24.69
CA TYR A 606 11.45 -0.90 -24.04
C TYR A 606 10.42 -0.22 -24.96
N ASN A 607 10.85 0.74 -25.80
CA ASN A 607 9.95 1.40 -26.74
C ASN A 607 9.40 0.46 -27.82
N ASP A 608 10.26 -0.43 -28.32
CA ASP A 608 9.95 -1.44 -29.32
C ASP A 608 9.31 -2.71 -28.73
N ASP A 609 8.96 -2.71 -27.43
CA ASP A 609 8.41 -3.84 -26.67
C ASP A 609 9.27 -5.14 -26.75
N LYS A 610 10.60 -4.99 -26.89
CA LYS A 610 11.62 -6.06 -26.93
C LYS A 610 12.11 -6.52 -25.56
N ILE A 611 11.60 -5.95 -24.47
CA ILE A 611 11.78 -6.47 -23.11
C ILE A 611 10.55 -7.30 -22.77
N ALA A 612 10.73 -8.61 -22.61
CA ALA A 612 9.64 -9.55 -22.38
C ALA A 612 9.14 -9.52 -20.93
N ALA A 613 7.94 -10.08 -20.71
CA ALA A 613 7.42 -10.29 -19.37
C ALA A 613 8.33 -11.24 -18.56
N PRO A 614 8.48 -11.00 -17.24
CA PRO A 614 7.79 -9.98 -16.44
C PRO A 614 8.44 -8.59 -16.50
N PHE A 615 9.67 -8.43 -17.02
CA PHE A 615 10.46 -7.19 -16.92
C PHE A 615 10.05 -6.08 -17.91
N GLY A 616 9.25 -6.42 -18.92
CA GLY A 616 8.57 -5.52 -19.87
C GLY A 616 7.32 -6.22 -20.44
N PRO A 617 6.61 -5.68 -21.44
CA PRO A 617 6.73 -4.31 -21.95
C PRO A 617 6.34 -3.28 -20.88
N ILE A 618 6.41 -2.00 -21.20
CA ILE A 618 5.91 -0.93 -20.32
C ILE A 618 4.38 -1.10 -20.15
N PRO A 619 3.80 -0.92 -18.93
CA PRO A 619 2.35 -0.90 -18.70
C PRO A 619 1.57 -0.10 -19.75
N ALA A 620 0.46 -0.65 -20.23
CA ALA A 620 -0.34 -0.05 -21.30
C ALA A 620 -1.13 1.21 -20.84
N GLU A 621 -1.33 1.36 -19.54
CA GLU A 621 -1.93 2.52 -18.89
C GLU A 621 -0.99 3.73 -18.79
N TYR A 622 0.32 3.54 -18.97
CA TYR A 622 1.32 4.60 -18.80
C TYR A 622 1.47 5.43 -20.08
N ASP A 623 1.13 6.73 -20.03
CA ASP A 623 1.28 7.59 -21.19
C ASP A 623 2.74 8.06 -21.32
N ARG A 624 3.49 7.35 -22.17
CA ARG A 624 4.89 7.65 -22.49
C ARG A 624 5.12 9.10 -22.96
N SER A 625 4.09 9.83 -23.40
CA SER A 625 4.19 11.20 -23.91
C SER A 625 3.77 12.29 -22.93
N GLU A 626 2.86 11.99 -21.98
CA GLU A 626 2.39 12.96 -20.98
C GLU A 626 3.10 12.78 -19.61
N ASP A 627 3.43 11.55 -19.21
CA ASP A 627 3.97 11.24 -17.88
C ASP A 627 5.51 11.35 -17.77
N ILE A 628 6.23 11.43 -18.90
CA ILE A 628 7.66 11.85 -18.93
C ILE A 628 7.77 13.37 -19.07
N GLN A 629 7.04 14.09 -18.24
CA GLN A 629 7.31 15.51 -18.03
C GLN A 629 8.35 15.67 -16.94
N LEU A 630 9.45 16.34 -17.31
CA LEU A 630 10.32 16.93 -16.30
C LEU A 630 9.45 17.89 -15.49
N PRO A 631 9.45 17.82 -14.13
CA PRO A 631 8.92 18.91 -13.33
C PRO A 631 9.59 20.19 -13.83
N SER A 632 8.80 21.14 -14.32
CA SER A 632 9.30 22.39 -14.89
C SER A 632 10.28 23.00 -13.90
N ASP A 633 11.59 23.04 -14.26
CA ASP A 633 12.73 23.18 -13.34
C ASP A 633 12.33 23.98 -12.11
N ALA A 634 11.96 23.28 -11.03
CA ALA A 634 11.09 23.83 -10.00
C ALA A 634 11.69 25.16 -9.54
N ASN A 635 11.03 26.30 -9.86
CA ASN A 635 11.68 27.61 -10.09
C ASN A 635 12.70 28.00 -9.00
N LEU A 636 13.90 27.45 -9.16
CA LEU A 636 15.00 27.52 -8.22
C LEU A 636 16.05 28.36 -8.92
N ASP A 637 16.30 29.51 -8.34
CA ASP A 637 17.48 30.30 -8.59
C ASP A 637 18.71 29.41 -8.31
N THR A 638 19.22 28.74 -9.34
CA THR A 638 20.35 27.80 -9.23
C THR A 638 21.67 28.50 -8.87
N THR A 639 21.68 29.85 -8.82
CA THR A 639 22.77 30.65 -8.25
C THR A 639 22.69 30.73 -6.72
N LYS A 640 21.53 30.42 -6.13
CA LYS A 640 21.36 30.18 -4.70
C LYS A 640 21.40 28.69 -4.43
N THR A 641 22.48 28.24 -3.80
CA THR A 641 22.43 27.05 -2.96
C THR A 641 21.39 27.28 -1.86
N LEU A 642 20.18 26.78 -2.08
CA LEU A 642 19.21 26.56 -1.01
C LEU A 642 19.66 25.34 -0.21
N SER A 643 20.75 25.50 0.54
CA SER A 643 20.92 24.84 1.83
C SER A 643 19.77 25.31 2.70
N SER A 644 18.62 24.64 2.57
CA SER A 644 17.43 24.99 3.34
C SER A 644 17.78 24.84 4.82
N PRO A 645 17.84 25.93 5.61
CA PRO A 645 18.19 25.82 7.03
C PRO A 645 17.12 24.99 7.76
N ILE A 646 15.92 24.90 7.20
CA ILE A 646 14.82 24.04 7.66
C ILE A 646 15.19 22.56 7.53
N GLY A 647 15.91 22.15 6.47
CA GLY A 647 16.37 20.78 6.31
C GLY A 647 17.43 20.40 7.35
N GLU A 648 18.35 21.31 7.65
CA GLU A 648 19.37 21.09 8.70
C GLU A 648 18.79 21.18 10.11
N LEU A 649 17.89 22.13 10.37
CA LEU A 649 17.15 22.21 11.65
C LEU A 649 16.25 20.99 11.87
N ALA A 650 15.59 20.47 10.82
CA ALA A 650 14.84 19.21 10.88
C ALA A 650 15.76 18.01 11.14
N ARG A 651 16.92 17.92 10.47
CA ARG A 651 17.95 16.91 10.76
C ARG A 651 18.44 16.98 12.21
N MET A 652 18.70 18.18 12.73
CA MET A 652 19.04 18.39 14.15
C MET A 652 17.91 17.96 15.08
N GLN A 653 16.65 18.24 14.74
CA GLN A 653 15.48 17.87 15.52
C GLN A 653 15.27 16.35 15.56
N VAL A 654 15.40 15.65 14.42
CA VAL A 654 15.36 14.17 14.35
C VAL A 654 16.50 13.56 15.15
N LEU A 655 17.73 14.10 15.03
CA LEU A 655 18.89 13.59 15.76
C LEU A 655 18.72 13.77 17.28
N LEU A 656 18.27 14.94 17.73
CA LEU A 656 17.94 15.20 19.14
C LEU A 656 16.83 14.28 19.65
N GLU A 657 15.78 14.04 18.85
CA GLU A 657 14.70 13.14 19.21
C GLU A 657 15.16 11.67 19.28
N SER A 658 16.06 11.24 18.38
CA SER A 658 16.69 9.91 18.45
C SER A 658 17.53 9.74 19.72
N ILE A 659 18.22 10.79 20.18
CA ILE A 659 18.96 10.81 21.45
C ILE A 659 17.98 10.73 22.62
N ARG A 660 16.86 11.49 22.58
CA ARG A 660 15.80 11.44 23.59
C ARG A 660 15.23 10.02 23.75
N LEU A 661 14.84 9.40 22.63
CA LEU A 661 14.27 8.05 22.59
C LEU A 661 15.27 7.00 23.12
N LYS A 662 16.55 7.08 22.73
CA LYS A 662 17.62 6.19 23.25
C LYS A 662 17.90 6.38 24.74
N GLN A 663 17.63 7.56 25.31
CA GLN A 663 17.74 7.80 26.75
C GLN A 663 16.50 7.35 27.55
N GLY A 664 15.41 6.98 26.89
CA GLY A 664 14.23 6.38 27.51
C GLY A 664 13.41 7.32 28.40
N GLY A 665 13.41 8.63 28.11
CA GLY A 665 12.71 9.63 28.92
C GLY A 665 12.08 10.78 28.12
N ASP A 666 11.20 11.55 28.77
CA ASP A 666 10.45 12.65 28.15
C ASP A 666 11.31 13.89 27.86
N THR A 667 12.53 13.95 28.38
CA THR A 667 13.49 15.03 28.13
C THR A 667 14.87 14.45 27.83
N ILE A 668 15.64 15.17 27.02
CA ILE A 668 17.05 14.87 26.78
C ILE A 668 17.84 15.28 28.03
N ASN A 669 18.60 14.35 28.61
CA ASN A 669 19.57 14.64 29.67
C ASN A 669 20.95 14.98 29.04
N PRO A 670 21.42 16.24 29.13
CA PRO A 670 22.69 16.65 28.53
C PRO A 670 23.91 15.92 29.12
N SER A 671 23.86 15.48 30.38
CA SER A 671 24.97 14.79 31.04
C SER A 671 25.17 13.33 30.59
N LYS A 672 24.29 12.83 29.72
CA LYS A 672 24.35 11.48 29.13
C LYS A 672 24.68 11.51 27.63
N ILE A 673 24.90 12.71 27.07
CA ILE A 673 25.24 12.88 25.65
C ILE A 673 26.76 12.77 25.50
N THR A 674 27.23 11.91 24.59
CA THR A 674 28.65 11.85 24.24
C THR A 674 29.00 12.87 23.15
N GLU A 675 30.24 13.30 23.10
CA GLU A 675 30.74 14.24 22.08
C GLU A 675 30.51 13.69 20.65
N GLU A 676 30.63 12.38 20.46
CA GLU A 676 30.33 11.67 19.21
C GLU A 676 28.85 11.73 18.80
N GLN A 677 27.92 11.78 19.76
CA GLN A 677 26.47 11.89 19.48
C GLN A 677 26.07 13.29 18.99
N ILE A 678 26.78 14.34 19.41
CA ILE A 678 26.52 15.73 19.00
C ILE A 678 27.47 16.24 17.93
N LYS A 679 28.57 15.54 17.63
CA LYS A 679 29.48 15.90 16.55
C LYS A 679 28.77 16.22 15.22
N PRO A 680 27.76 15.46 14.74
CA PRO A 680 27.03 15.81 13.51
C PRO A 680 26.24 17.13 13.61
N ILE A 681 25.80 17.50 14.82
CA ILE A 681 25.13 18.78 15.10
C ILE A 681 26.15 19.92 15.08
N LEU A 682 27.33 19.71 15.66
CA LEU A 682 28.42 20.68 15.69
C LEU A 682 29.00 20.91 14.29
N ASP A 683 29.24 19.84 13.53
CA ASP A 683 29.76 19.89 12.16
C ASP A 683 28.76 20.64 11.24
N ALA A 684 27.45 20.45 11.41
CA ALA A 684 26.42 21.21 10.71
C ALA A 684 26.38 22.70 11.11
N LEU A 685 26.54 23.01 12.40
CA LEU A 685 26.55 24.40 12.91
C LEU A 685 27.80 25.20 12.51
N VAL A 686 28.89 24.54 12.12
CA VAL A 686 30.14 25.18 11.67
C VAL A 686 30.17 25.38 10.15
N GLY A 687 29.26 24.75 9.40
CA GLY A 687 29.17 24.83 7.94
C GLY A 687 28.11 25.79 7.37
N ALA A 688 27.36 26.51 8.22
CA ALA A 688 26.19 27.32 7.87
C ALA A 688 26.47 28.84 7.80
#